data_AF-A0AAW1JIF7-F1
#
_entry.id   AF-A0AAW1JIF7-F1
#
_cell.length_a   1.000
_cell.length_b   1.000
_cell.length_c   1.000
_cell.angle_alpha   90.00
_cell.angle_beta   90.00
_cell.angle_gamma   90.00
#
_symmetry.space_group_name_H-M   'P 1'
#
loop_
_entity.id
_entity.type
_entity.pdbx_description
1 polymer ?
#
loop_
_entity_poly.entity_id
_entity_poly.type
_entity_poly.pdbx_seq_one_letter_code
_entity_poly.pdbx_strand_id
1 'polypeptide(L)'
;MVKLNLFEDILEPRRQEISNFLWVSRELSTKTPNKQPKKRSSLEIKLGVLNSLKMQTLIEKECINRNLPKEQVVSIIKDILDEIGYNKQIQLIRWLGLVLAKICTQVCTGIHVNRQSILKLRNDMGNVPVMYVPSHRSYADFILMSYICFHYDIEIPAIAAGMDFHGMKGMGTVLRNTGAFFMRRSYNDDNLYWDTFREYVHQLVVNGELGIEFFIEGTRSRSGKSLFPKLGLFSMILKAFFTGEVPDILFVPINISYERVMEERLFAFELLGVPKPKESTSAFFKSLSLIKEKYGNVYVNFGSPISAYQFFEDKIDRSQHGRKPIHMQTTTDDEREAISILAQSIVNRQQKLCIITTFNLMAVLVVEYFIYRASMLTMEKLVKELIWLKTVIEKFGAVTNFTGAPESVLESFLVHRNLVRLCNDGEIKLVRSMETVGNIDRTKLKGHQLHDELMIRSVPTIALQLYVNPTLHYFINPALITVVLKKGLENGEVPKGQFDLQVLVIHNNFIDNIEDIHKLVNLQHLNLMDNYLVDHDSLIPLAYLAALQLLNLQGNPLSYHPQHRIRSVRCLHKNTATVKFILDDVGLSKSEKQSINSLHPKILSAEPSSSSHNSEGNDIFDRSIRIRPAVIADDILDCLESSLPSVVSHASPVESDNKEQLASLHKDYIRILYDKAGVSARDAIKEGNGFAETHQQLLSSTPLGESILNTIQDTLKEDNDLSNNTTGEYITASDNANNEEQPDVYTDMPTDENQEAETTEESEDEELESGESNIFMANLKGGNDIIVILTQTHITEKDPINMKSLGRFTLDSLYTCNKIIEDDIEYIYLEFDTVRINSSKYYSIEDEEDRNRFYDKLRNIIDSRPPKEISNLFKCMKCSTQFGVEDQKTMHRVVIKCPLCESDLVFQEDGN
;
A
#
# COMPACT_ATOMS: atom_id res chain seq x y z
N MET A 1 25.65 0.00 -18.10
CA MET A 1 24.32 0.44 -18.57
C MET A 1 23.68 -0.71 -19.30
N VAL A 2 22.47 -1.11 -18.90
CA VAL A 2 21.68 -2.14 -19.59
C VAL A 2 21.17 -1.53 -20.90
N LYS A 3 21.45 -2.18 -22.04
CA LYS A 3 20.89 -1.79 -23.34
C LYS A 3 19.66 -2.67 -23.63
N LEU A 4 18.61 -2.13 -24.23
CA LEU A 4 17.40 -2.89 -24.58
C LEU A 4 17.65 -4.04 -25.55
N ASN A 5 18.72 -3.94 -26.35
CA ASN A 5 19.21 -4.95 -27.27
C ASN A 5 19.62 -6.26 -26.56
N LEU A 6 19.64 -6.27 -25.22
CA LEU A 6 19.97 -7.43 -24.38
C LEU A 6 18.72 -8.20 -23.92
N PHE A 7 17.53 -7.72 -24.28
CA PHE A 7 16.27 -8.36 -23.94
C PHE A 7 15.82 -9.30 -25.06
N GLU A 8 15.34 -10.48 -24.66
CA GLU A 8 14.78 -11.51 -25.52
C GLU A 8 13.28 -11.60 -25.24
N ASP A 9 12.44 -11.61 -26.28
CA ASP A 9 11.02 -11.91 -26.11
C ASP A 9 10.82 -13.43 -25.99
N ILE A 10 10.50 -13.87 -24.77
CA ILE A 10 10.30 -15.29 -24.46
C ILE A 10 8.92 -15.81 -24.91
N LEU A 11 8.01 -14.92 -25.33
CA LEU A 11 6.71 -15.29 -25.89
C LEU A 11 6.77 -15.56 -27.40
N GLU A 12 7.72 -14.98 -28.12
CA GLU A 12 7.79 -15.13 -29.58
C GLU A 12 7.81 -16.60 -30.03
N PRO A 13 8.64 -17.49 -29.42
CA PRO A 13 8.59 -18.92 -29.74
C PRO A 13 7.25 -19.59 -29.43
N ARG A 14 6.42 -19.03 -28.54
CA ARG A 14 5.11 -19.57 -28.11
C ARG A 14 3.97 -19.24 -29.06
N ARG A 15 4.17 -18.26 -29.96
CA ARG A 15 3.18 -17.85 -30.97
C ARG A 15 3.07 -18.83 -32.14
N GLN A 16 4.05 -19.74 -32.28
CA GLN A 16 4.05 -20.80 -33.27
C GLN A 16 3.29 -22.03 -32.72
N GLU A 17 2.23 -22.50 -33.38
CA GLU A 17 1.17 -23.38 -32.80
C GLU A 17 1.65 -24.73 -32.20
N ILE A 18 2.72 -25.32 -32.72
CA ILE A 18 3.24 -26.64 -32.26
C ILE A 18 4.22 -26.50 -31.07
N SER A 19 4.60 -25.27 -30.71
CA SER A 19 5.68 -25.00 -29.76
C SER A 19 5.33 -25.26 -28.29
N ASN A 20 4.08 -25.09 -27.87
CA ASN A 20 3.72 -25.00 -26.44
C ASN A 20 3.71 -26.36 -25.73
N PHE A 21 3.08 -27.37 -26.35
CA PHE A 21 3.08 -28.73 -25.80
C PHE A 21 4.49 -29.31 -25.74
N LEU A 22 5.27 -29.18 -26.82
CA LEU A 22 6.67 -29.61 -26.86
C LEU A 22 7.51 -28.88 -25.81
N TRP A 23 7.32 -27.57 -25.65
CA TRP A 23 8.03 -26.79 -24.64
C TRP A 23 7.72 -27.28 -23.22
N VAL A 24 6.46 -27.52 -22.87
CA VAL A 24 6.08 -27.96 -21.53
C VAL A 24 6.48 -29.41 -21.24
N SER A 25 6.39 -30.29 -22.24
CA SER A 25 6.67 -31.72 -22.11
C SER A 25 8.16 -32.06 -22.14
N ARG A 26 9.02 -31.10 -22.50
CA ARG A 26 10.48 -31.30 -22.56
C ARG A 26 11.06 -31.82 -21.24
N GLU A 27 12.19 -32.51 -21.36
CA GLU A 27 13.00 -32.88 -20.20
C GLU A 27 13.56 -31.63 -19.54
N LEU A 28 13.40 -31.53 -18.22
CA LEU A 28 13.82 -30.37 -17.45
C LEU A 28 15.15 -30.67 -16.75
N SER A 29 16.21 -30.01 -17.18
CA SER A 29 17.51 -29.99 -16.47
C SER A 29 17.58 -28.75 -15.58
N THR A 30 16.76 -28.74 -14.51
CA THR A 30 16.66 -27.57 -13.63
C THR A 30 17.92 -27.40 -12.83
N LYS A 31 18.42 -26.16 -12.83
CA LYS A 31 19.51 -25.75 -11.96
C LYS A 31 18.95 -25.25 -10.62
N THR A 32 19.47 -25.79 -9.51
CA THR A 32 19.08 -25.40 -8.15
C THR A 32 20.05 -24.37 -7.55
N PRO A 33 19.60 -23.52 -6.60
CA PRO A 33 20.46 -22.55 -5.93
C PRO A 33 21.59 -23.17 -5.12
N ASN A 34 21.29 -24.22 -4.37
CA ASN A 34 22.27 -25.02 -3.66
C ASN A 34 22.20 -26.47 -4.16
N LYS A 35 23.37 -27.06 -4.49
CA LYS A 35 23.46 -28.46 -4.91
C LYS A 35 23.37 -29.35 -3.68
N GLN A 36 22.25 -30.06 -3.57
CA GLN A 36 22.09 -31.14 -2.59
C GLN A 36 22.14 -32.49 -3.29
N PRO A 37 22.64 -33.55 -2.62
CA PRO A 37 22.71 -34.89 -3.19
C PRO A 37 21.32 -35.49 -3.47
N LYS A 38 20.29 -35.09 -2.71
CA LYS A 38 18.90 -35.45 -2.92
C LYS A 38 18.01 -34.25 -2.60
N LYS A 39 17.04 -33.98 -3.48
CA LYS A 39 15.99 -32.98 -3.22
C LYS A 39 14.97 -33.52 -2.22
N ARG A 40 14.66 -32.74 -1.20
CA ARG A 40 13.66 -33.11 -0.18
C ARG A 40 12.25 -32.85 -0.68
N SER A 41 11.36 -33.76 -0.34
CA SER A 41 9.93 -33.62 -0.45
C SER A 41 9.41 -32.59 0.57
N SER A 42 8.19 -32.08 0.33
CA SER A 42 7.50 -31.21 1.30
C SER A 42 7.42 -31.85 2.69
N LEU A 43 7.13 -33.16 2.74
CA LEU A 43 7.07 -33.91 3.98
C LEU A 43 8.43 -33.98 4.70
N GLU A 44 9.53 -34.23 3.97
CA GLU A 44 10.88 -34.25 4.56
C GLU A 44 11.27 -32.88 5.12
N ILE A 45 10.83 -31.77 4.53
CA ILE A 45 11.04 -30.42 5.08
C ILE A 45 10.25 -30.22 6.38
N LYS A 46 8.96 -30.57 6.39
CA LYS A 46 8.10 -30.49 7.59
C LYS A 46 8.64 -31.34 8.74
N LEU A 47 9.10 -32.56 8.45
CA LEU A 47 9.78 -33.41 9.42
C LEU A 47 11.10 -32.80 9.90
N GLY A 48 11.84 -32.13 9.03
CA GLY A 48 13.04 -31.37 9.39
C GLY A 48 12.75 -30.27 10.41
N VAL A 49 11.64 -29.53 10.25
CA VAL A 49 11.18 -28.54 11.24
C VAL A 49 10.88 -29.18 12.58
N LEU A 50 10.06 -30.25 12.59
CA LEU A 50 9.66 -30.96 13.81
C LEU A 50 10.87 -31.54 14.56
N ASN A 51 11.87 -32.06 13.84
CA ASN A 51 13.05 -32.67 14.43
C ASN A 51 14.17 -31.66 14.75
N SER A 52 14.00 -30.38 14.44
CA SER A 52 14.99 -29.36 14.79
C SER A 52 15.09 -29.20 16.30
N LEU A 53 16.31 -28.97 16.80
CA LEU A 53 16.55 -28.76 18.23
C LEU A 53 15.71 -27.60 18.78
N LYS A 54 15.61 -26.52 18.01
CA LYS A 54 14.82 -25.34 18.37
C LYS A 54 13.34 -25.66 18.52
N MET A 55 12.78 -26.48 17.63
CA MET A 55 11.38 -26.91 17.73
C MET A 55 11.17 -27.88 18.89
N GLN A 56 12.08 -28.81 19.15
CA GLN A 56 11.98 -29.72 20.31
C GLN A 56 11.95 -28.95 21.64
N THR A 57 12.84 -27.96 21.81
CA THR A 57 12.83 -27.09 23.00
C THR A 57 11.56 -26.26 23.10
N LEU A 58 11.03 -25.77 21.97
CA LEU A 58 9.76 -25.04 21.94
C LEU A 58 8.59 -25.95 22.33
N ILE A 59 8.54 -27.18 21.83
CA ILE A 59 7.51 -28.17 22.17
C ILE A 59 7.51 -28.42 23.68
N GLU A 60 8.67 -28.67 24.29
CA GLU A 60 8.79 -28.87 25.74
C GLU A 60 8.27 -27.66 26.53
N LYS A 61 8.64 -26.45 26.11
CA LYS A 61 8.18 -25.20 26.72
C LYS A 61 6.66 -25.03 26.61
N GLU A 62 6.08 -25.30 25.44
CA GLU A 62 4.62 -25.18 25.23
C GLU A 62 3.82 -26.27 25.95
N CYS A 63 4.37 -27.48 26.10
CA CYS A 63 3.76 -28.54 26.92
C CYS A 63 3.58 -28.06 28.36
N ILE A 64 4.61 -27.41 28.93
CA ILE A 64 4.57 -26.86 30.28
C ILE A 64 3.61 -25.67 30.37
N ASN A 65 3.71 -24.72 29.44
CA ASN A 65 2.91 -23.49 29.47
C ASN A 65 1.40 -23.75 29.33
N ARG A 66 1.01 -24.68 28.44
CA ARG A 66 -0.40 -24.99 28.16
C ARG A 66 -0.94 -26.17 28.94
N ASN A 67 -0.08 -26.88 29.69
CA ASN A 67 -0.41 -28.13 30.37
C ASN A 67 -1.03 -29.18 29.42
N LEU A 68 -0.44 -29.33 28.23
CA LEU A 68 -0.87 -30.28 27.19
C LEU A 68 0.16 -31.40 27.01
N PRO A 69 -0.26 -32.63 26.66
CA PRO A 69 0.65 -33.71 26.34
C PRO A 69 1.42 -33.43 25.04
N LYS A 70 2.64 -33.96 24.93
CA LYS A 70 3.55 -33.73 23.80
C LYS A 70 2.91 -34.07 22.46
N GLU A 71 2.11 -35.13 22.41
CA GLU A 71 1.42 -35.60 21.21
C GLU A 71 0.45 -34.54 20.66
N GLN A 72 -0.28 -33.85 21.54
CA GLN A 72 -1.23 -32.81 21.13
C GLN A 72 -0.51 -31.57 20.61
N VAL A 73 0.55 -31.12 21.28
CA VAL A 73 1.37 -29.97 20.83
C VAL A 73 2.00 -30.27 19.46
N VAL A 74 2.54 -31.48 19.28
CA VAL A 74 3.09 -31.92 17.99
C VAL A 74 2.00 -31.97 16.90
N SER A 75 0.77 -32.38 17.24
CA SER A 75 -0.36 -32.34 16.29
C SER A 75 -0.65 -30.91 15.83
N ILE A 76 -0.75 -29.97 16.77
CA ILE A 76 -0.99 -28.54 16.45
C ILE A 76 0.11 -27.99 15.52
N ILE A 77 1.38 -28.33 15.79
CA ILE A 77 2.49 -27.90 14.94
C ILE A 77 2.41 -28.53 13.54
N LYS A 78 1.97 -29.78 13.42
CA LYS A 78 1.75 -30.42 12.11
C LYS A 78 0.66 -29.69 11.33
N ASP A 79 -0.45 -29.34 11.97
CA ASP A 79 -1.54 -28.59 11.34
C ASP A 79 -1.05 -27.22 10.85
N ILE A 80 -0.25 -26.52 11.67
CA ILE A 80 0.42 -25.27 11.28
C ILE A 80 1.37 -25.48 10.09
N LEU A 81 2.15 -26.55 10.08
CA LEU A 81 3.05 -26.87 8.96
C LEU A 81 2.30 -27.23 7.68
N ASP A 82 1.13 -27.84 7.80
CA ASP A 82 0.23 -28.11 6.68
C ASP A 82 -0.43 -26.83 6.16
N GLU A 83 -0.77 -25.90 7.04
CA GLU A 83 -1.18 -24.53 6.66
C GLU A 83 -0.07 -23.80 5.90
N ILE A 84 1.18 -23.85 6.38
CA ILE A 84 2.29 -23.07 5.81
C ILE A 84 2.84 -23.71 4.52
N GLY A 85 3.18 -24.99 4.55
CA GLY A 85 4.16 -25.57 3.64
C GLY A 85 3.66 -25.89 2.22
N TYR A 86 4.47 -25.59 1.21
CA TYR A 86 4.12 -25.89 -0.20
C TYR A 86 4.01 -27.40 -0.45
N ASN A 87 3.36 -27.82 -1.54
CA ASN A 87 3.29 -29.23 -1.96
C ASN A 87 3.46 -29.39 -3.48
N LYS A 88 4.68 -29.15 -3.96
CA LYS A 88 4.97 -28.97 -5.38
C LYS A 88 4.66 -30.20 -6.23
N GLN A 89 3.90 -30.02 -7.31
CA GLN A 89 3.53 -31.07 -8.27
C GLN A 89 3.93 -30.68 -9.70
N ILE A 90 4.85 -31.45 -10.28
CA ILE A 90 5.39 -31.13 -11.61
C ILE A 90 4.35 -31.28 -12.74
N GLN A 91 3.40 -32.21 -12.59
CA GLN A 91 2.34 -32.43 -13.57
C GLN A 91 1.43 -31.19 -13.68
N LEU A 92 1.05 -30.63 -12.54
CA LEU A 92 0.24 -29.40 -12.48
C LEU A 92 1.01 -28.20 -13.02
N ILE A 93 2.28 -28.05 -12.66
CA ILE A 93 3.15 -26.97 -13.17
C ILE A 93 3.22 -27.02 -14.70
N ARG A 94 3.39 -28.21 -15.26
CA ARG A 94 3.40 -28.41 -16.72
C ARG A 94 2.08 -27.98 -17.34
N TRP A 95 0.96 -28.49 -16.83
CA TRP A 95 -0.37 -28.12 -17.32
C TRP A 95 -0.62 -26.61 -17.24
N LEU A 96 -0.29 -25.96 -16.12
CA LEU A 96 -0.38 -24.51 -15.97
C LEU A 96 0.54 -23.78 -16.94
N GLY A 97 1.72 -24.32 -17.26
CA GLY A 97 2.59 -23.77 -18.29
C GLY A 97 1.89 -23.61 -19.64
N LEU A 98 1.05 -24.57 -20.04
CA LEU A 98 0.27 -24.48 -21.29
C LEU A 98 -0.78 -23.37 -21.21
N VAL A 99 -1.53 -23.33 -20.11
CA VAL A 99 -2.57 -22.33 -19.88
C VAL A 99 -1.97 -20.92 -19.86
N LEU A 100 -0.87 -20.74 -19.13
CA LEU A 100 -0.18 -19.46 -19.01
C LEU A 100 0.44 -19.02 -20.33
N ALA A 101 1.03 -19.94 -21.12
CA ALA A 101 1.54 -19.60 -22.45
C ALA A 101 0.41 -19.09 -23.36
N LYS A 102 -0.78 -19.71 -23.31
CA LYS A 102 -1.95 -19.24 -24.07
C LYS A 102 -2.44 -17.87 -23.60
N ILE A 103 -2.58 -17.67 -22.29
CA ILE A 103 -3.00 -16.38 -21.73
C ILE A 103 -1.98 -15.30 -22.09
N CYS A 104 -0.68 -15.53 -21.85
CA CYS A 104 0.36 -14.53 -22.09
C CYS A 104 0.46 -14.15 -23.58
N THR A 105 0.36 -15.11 -24.50
CA THR A 105 0.37 -14.81 -25.95
C THR A 105 -0.89 -14.05 -26.40
N GLN A 106 -2.00 -14.19 -25.69
CA GLN A 106 -3.25 -13.46 -25.96
C GLN A 106 -3.22 -12.03 -25.41
N VAL A 107 -2.80 -11.84 -24.15
CA VAL A 107 -2.89 -10.55 -23.44
C VAL A 107 -1.66 -9.66 -23.61
N CYS A 108 -0.46 -10.24 -23.78
CA CYS A 108 0.78 -9.50 -23.93
C CYS A 108 1.23 -9.43 -25.39
N THR A 109 1.82 -8.30 -25.78
CA THR A 109 2.56 -8.17 -27.05
C THR A 109 3.88 -8.93 -27.00
N GLY A 110 4.58 -8.89 -25.87
CA GLY A 110 5.82 -9.64 -25.65
C GLY A 110 6.22 -9.64 -24.17
N ILE A 111 6.99 -10.66 -23.75
CA ILE A 111 7.64 -10.70 -22.43
C ILE A 111 9.13 -10.67 -22.67
N HIS A 112 9.71 -9.51 -22.44
CA HIS A 112 11.11 -9.22 -22.68
C HIS A 112 11.92 -9.48 -21.41
N VAL A 113 12.85 -10.42 -21.46
CA VAL A 113 13.74 -10.76 -20.33
C VAL A 113 15.19 -10.46 -20.71
N ASN A 114 15.97 -9.85 -19.80
CA ASN A 114 17.40 -9.61 -20.04
C ASN A 114 18.23 -10.91 -19.95
N ARG A 115 18.18 -11.70 -21.02
CA ARG A 115 18.70 -13.07 -21.15
C ARG A 115 20.09 -13.29 -20.56
N GLN A 116 21.01 -12.36 -20.80
CA GLN A 116 22.40 -12.49 -20.33
C GLN A 116 22.49 -12.55 -18.80
N SER A 117 21.71 -11.73 -18.09
CA SER A 117 21.73 -11.66 -16.63
C SER A 117 21.14 -12.92 -16.00
N ILE A 118 20.02 -13.42 -16.52
CA ILE A 118 19.40 -14.65 -16.01
C ILE A 118 20.24 -15.89 -16.29
N LEU A 119 20.90 -15.98 -17.46
CA LEU A 119 21.81 -17.09 -17.73
C LEU A 119 23.08 -17.02 -16.90
N LYS A 120 23.61 -15.81 -16.64
CA LYS A 120 24.72 -15.63 -15.71
C LYS A 120 24.32 -16.08 -14.30
N LEU A 121 23.18 -15.65 -13.79
CA LEU A 121 22.63 -16.11 -12.52
C LEU A 121 22.50 -17.65 -12.48
N ARG A 122 21.98 -18.26 -13.56
CA ARG A 122 21.85 -19.71 -13.68
C ARG A 122 23.20 -20.42 -13.60
N ASN A 123 24.24 -19.87 -14.21
CA ASN A 123 25.57 -20.46 -14.19
C ASN A 123 26.24 -20.31 -12.82
N ASP A 124 26.08 -19.13 -12.21
CA ASP A 124 26.73 -18.76 -10.94
C ASP A 124 26.08 -19.46 -9.72
N MET A 125 24.81 -19.87 -9.81
CA MET A 125 24.16 -20.62 -8.73
C MET A 125 24.66 -22.07 -8.58
N GLY A 126 24.44 -22.67 -7.41
CA GLY A 126 24.75 -24.06 -7.10
C GLY A 126 25.43 -24.28 -5.75
N ASN A 127 25.82 -23.22 -5.03
CA ASN A 127 26.61 -23.33 -3.80
C ASN A 127 25.97 -22.61 -2.59
N VAL A 128 25.02 -21.70 -2.83
CA VAL A 128 24.47 -20.81 -1.80
C VAL A 128 22.99 -20.55 -2.05
N PRO A 129 22.18 -20.26 -1.00
CA PRO A 129 20.78 -19.92 -1.16
C PRO A 129 20.60 -18.66 -2.03
N VAL A 130 19.56 -18.67 -2.86
CA VAL A 130 19.21 -17.56 -3.76
C VAL A 130 17.82 -17.04 -3.42
N MET A 131 17.70 -15.73 -3.26
CA MET A 131 16.49 -15.01 -2.92
C MET A 131 16.10 -14.12 -4.10
N TYR A 132 14.98 -14.41 -4.75
CA TYR A 132 14.41 -13.60 -5.82
C TYR A 132 13.56 -12.49 -5.21
N VAL A 133 13.93 -11.24 -5.48
CA VAL A 133 13.24 -10.07 -4.91
C VAL A 133 12.69 -9.20 -6.03
N PRO A 134 11.53 -9.56 -6.61
CA PRO A 134 10.83 -8.76 -7.62
C PRO A 134 10.13 -7.53 -7.02
N SER A 135 9.98 -6.49 -7.85
CA SER A 135 9.05 -5.38 -7.61
C SER A 135 7.60 -5.85 -7.73
N HIS A 136 6.68 -5.30 -6.93
CA HIS A 136 5.28 -5.76 -6.93
C HIS A 136 4.32 -4.71 -7.51
N ARG A 137 3.83 -4.96 -8.73
CA ARG A 137 2.99 -4.05 -9.52
C ARG A 137 1.67 -4.68 -9.98
N SER A 138 1.60 -6.00 -10.15
CA SER A 138 0.39 -6.72 -10.62
C SER A 138 0.18 -8.05 -9.88
N TYR A 139 -1.04 -8.58 -9.92
CA TYR A 139 -1.33 -9.97 -9.55
C TYR A 139 -0.57 -10.97 -10.43
N ALA A 140 -0.20 -10.58 -11.65
CA ALA A 140 0.56 -11.45 -12.55
C ALA A 140 1.99 -11.73 -12.06
N ASP A 141 2.57 -10.85 -11.23
CA ASP A 141 3.97 -10.96 -10.77
C ASP A 141 4.25 -12.33 -10.14
N PHE A 142 3.31 -12.83 -9.31
CA PHE A 142 3.39 -14.09 -8.59
C PHE A 142 3.65 -15.31 -9.50
N ILE A 143 3.16 -15.24 -10.73
CA ILE A 143 3.22 -16.36 -11.68
C ILE A 143 4.29 -16.11 -12.75
N LEU A 144 4.53 -14.84 -13.08
CA LEU A 144 5.50 -14.45 -14.10
C LEU A 144 6.90 -14.96 -13.79
N MET A 145 7.34 -14.87 -12.53
CA MET A 145 8.66 -15.39 -12.12
C MET A 145 8.74 -16.91 -12.26
N SER A 146 7.67 -17.64 -11.89
CA SER A 146 7.58 -19.09 -12.11
C SER A 146 7.66 -19.47 -13.58
N TYR A 147 6.98 -18.72 -14.45
CA TYR A 147 7.02 -18.90 -15.91
C TYR A 147 8.43 -18.70 -16.47
N ILE A 148 9.12 -17.64 -16.03
CA ILE A 148 10.49 -17.33 -16.47
C ILE A 148 11.47 -18.40 -15.97
N CYS A 149 11.39 -18.82 -14.70
CA CYS A 149 12.23 -19.90 -14.18
C CYS A 149 12.03 -21.20 -14.98
N PHE A 150 10.77 -21.56 -15.25
CA PHE A 150 10.45 -22.72 -16.07
C PHE A 150 10.98 -22.57 -17.51
N HIS A 151 10.96 -21.37 -18.10
CA HIS A 151 11.51 -21.14 -19.44
C HIS A 151 13.03 -21.35 -19.51
N TYR A 152 13.78 -20.89 -18.51
CA TYR A 152 15.26 -20.93 -18.50
C TYR A 152 15.87 -22.14 -17.78
N ASP A 153 15.09 -23.19 -17.51
CA ASP A 153 15.52 -24.38 -16.76
C ASP A 153 16.18 -24.01 -15.41
N ILE A 154 15.54 -23.08 -14.70
CA ILE A 154 15.84 -22.71 -13.31
C ILE A 154 14.76 -23.34 -12.45
N GLU A 155 15.15 -23.91 -11.32
CA GLU A 155 14.20 -24.47 -10.37
C GLU A 155 13.22 -23.40 -9.88
N ILE A 156 11.91 -23.64 -10.05
CA ILE A 156 10.86 -22.70 -9.62
C ILE A 156 10.98 -22.49 -8.10
N PRO A 157 11.06 -21.22 -7.63
CA PRO A 157 11.28 -20.90 -6.23
C PRO A 157 10.08 -21.28 -5.34
N ALA A 158 10.34 -21.38 -4.04
CA ALA A 158 9.30 -21.34 -3.02
C ALA A 158 8.78 -19.89 -2.92
N ILE A 159 7.48 -19.68 -3.13
CA ILE A 159 6.89 -18.34 -3.26
C ILE A 159 6.23 -17.97 -1.94
N ALA A 160 6.67 -16.89 -1.31
CA ALA A 160 6.02 -16.38 -0.11
C ALA A 160 4.68 -15.73 -0.47
N ALA A 161 3.58 -16.27 0.03
CA ALA A 161 2.22 -15.79 -0.23
C ALA A 161 1.48 -15.44 1.07
N GLY A 162 0.56 -14.46 1.01
CA GLY A 162 -0.29 -14.13 2.16
C GLY A 162 -1.46 -15.11 2.34
N MET A 163 -1.94 -15.30 3.56
CA MET A 163 -3.09 -16.18 3.86
C MET A 163 -4.40 -15.82 3.14
N ASP A 164 -4.58 -14.57 2.70
CA ASP A 164 -5.71 -14.18 1.85
C ASP A 164 -5.86 -15.08 0.60
N PHE A 165 -4.75 -15.62 0.07
CA PHE A 165 -4.76 -16.51 -1.07
C PHE A 165 -5.09 -17.96 -0.68
N HIS A 166 -4.81 -18.34 0.57
CA HIS A 166 -5.11 -19.68 1.10
C HIS A 166 -6.62 -19.91 1.23
N GLY A 167 -7.35 -18.92 1.76
CA GLY A 167 -8.81 -19.01 1.97
C GLY A 167 -9.65 -19.05 0.69
N MET A 168 -9.01 -19.03 -0.49
CA MET A 168 -9.69 -19.01 -1.79
C MET A 168 -9.91 -20.45 -2.28
N LYS A 169 -11.18 -20.90 -2.36
CA LYS A 169 -11.53 -22.25 -2.83
C LYS A 169 -10.83 -22.58 -4.16
N GLY A 170 -10.02 -23.65 -4.17
CA GLY A 170 -9.26 -24.14 -5.32
C GLY A 170 -7.95 -23.41 -5.62
N MET A 171 -7.94 -22.07 -5.61
CA MET A 171 -6.73 -21.30 -5.97
C MET A 171 -5.60 -21.46 -4.94
N GLY A 172 -5.91 -21.52 -3.65
CA GLY A 172 -4.92 -21.77 -2.59
C GLY A 172 -4.18 -23.11 -2.81
N THR A 173 -4.92 -24.17 -3.16
CA THR A 173 -4.37 -25.49 -3.47
C THR A 173 -3.49 -25.46 -4.73
N VAL A 174 -3.94 -24.79 -5.79
CA VAL A 174 -3.15 -24.65 -7.02
C VAL A 174 -1.83 -23.94 -6.74
N LEU A 175 -1.85 -22.81 -6.02
CA LEU A 175 -0.64 -22.07 -5.64
C LEU A 175 0.28 -22.90 -4.74
N ARG A 176 -0.28 -23.64 -3.76
CA ARG A 176 0.49 -24.58 -2.92
C ARG A 176 1.22 -25.61 -3.78
N ASN A 177 0.53 -26.12 -4.80
CA ASN A 177 1.04 -27.15 -5.69
C ASN A 177 2.02 -26.62 -6.74
N THR A 178 2.12 -25.30 -6.92
CA THR A 178 3.16 -24.67 -7.76
C THR A 178 4.38 -24.18 -6.97
N GLY A 179 4.33 -24.22 -5.63
CA GLY A 179 5.47 -23.86 -4.77
C GLY A 179 5.20 -22.74 -3.77
N ALA A 180 3.96 -22.24 -3.66
CA ALA A 180 3.63 -21.21 -2.68
C ALA A 180 3.58 -21.78 -1.25
N PHE A 181 4.20 -21.06 -0.32
CA PHE A 181 4.03 -21.27 1.12
C PHE A 181 3.38 -20.02 1.72
N PHE A 182 2.52 -20.22 2.71
CA PHE A 182 1.63 -19.17 3.19
C PHE A 182 2.05 -18.58 4.53
N MET A 183 1.93 -17.27 4.64
CA MET A 183 2.17 -16.50 5.87
C MET A 183 0.93 -15.70 6.29
N ARG A 184 0.61 -15.71 7.58
CA ARG A 184 -0.42 -14.86 8.18
C ARG A 184 0.00 -13.39 8.13
N ARG A 185 -0.97 -12.47 8.05
CA ARG A 185 -0.71 -11.02 8.01
C ARG A 185 -0.56 -10.38 9.38
N SER A 186 -1.25 -10.90 10.39
CA SER A 186 -1.20 -10.37 11.74
C SER A 186 -0.29 -11.20 12.64
N TYR A 187 0.55 -10.48 13.39
CA TYR A 187 1.15 -10.99 14.62
C TYR A 187 0.08 -10.97 15.72
N ASN A 188 -1.00 -11.73 15.57
CA ASN A 188 -1.86 -12.03 16.72
C ASN A 188 -1.05 -12.89 17.72
N ASP A 189 -1.50 -13.00 18.97
CA ASP A 189 -0.84 -13.70 20.10
C ASP A 189 -0.51 -15.20 19.90
N ASP A 190 -0.60 -15.71 18.67
CA ASP A 190 -0.19 -17.06 18.27
C ASP A 190 1.34 -17.14 18.06
N ASN A 191 2.07 -17.09 19.19
CA ASN A 191 3.52 -17.23 19.21
C ASN A 191 4.00 -18.56 18.63
N LEU A 192 3.24 -19.64 18.85
CA LEU A 192 3.58 -20.98 18.36
C LEU A 192 3.55 -21.04 16.83
N TYR A 193 2.56 -20.42 16.18
CA TYR A 193 2.54 -20.28 14.72
C TYR A 193 3.81 -19.59 14.21
N TRP A 194 4.15 -18.42 14.77
CA TRP A 194 5.27 -17.64 14.28
C TRP A 194 6.63 -18.29 14.53
N ASP A 195 6.81 -19.00 15.64
CA ASP A 195 8.01 -19.79 15.87
C ASP A 195 8.12 -20.98 14.92
N THR A 196 7.01 -21.65 14.62
CA THR A 196 6.94 -22.70 13.60
C THR A 196 7.23 -22.17 12.21
N PHE A 197 6.65 -21.02 11.84
CA PHE A 197 6.89 -20.36 10.55
C PHE A 197 8.34 -19.92 10.38
N ARG A 198 8.95 -19.31 11.41
CA ARG A 198 10.37 -18.93 11.39
C ARG A 198 11.26 -20.15 11.17
N GLU A 199 10.97 -21.25 11.84
CA GLU A 199 11.73 -22.50 11.68
C GLU A 199 11.53 -23.11 10.29
N TYR A 200 10.32 -23.06 9.74
CA TYR A 200 10.05 -23.50 8.37
C TYR A 200 10.85 -22.70 7.34
N VAL A 201 10.84 -21.36 7.42
CA VAL A 201 11.63 -20.49 6.53
C VAL A 201 13.13 -20.76 6.70
N HIS A 202 13.60 -20.92 7.94
CA HIS A 202 14.98 -21.26 8.25
C HIS A 202 15.41 -22.56 7.57
N GLN A 203 14.59 -23.62 7.63
CA GLN A 203 14.84 -24.88 6.93
C GLN A 203 14.89 -24.70 5.40
N LEU A 204 14.10 -23.81 4.81
CA LEU A 204 14.21 -23.51 3.37
C LEU A 204 15.54 -22.84 3.03
N VAL A 205 15.98 -21.89 3.84
CA VAL A 205 17.21 -21.11 3.60
C VAL A 205 18.46 -21.96 3.82
N VAL A 206 18.59 -22.64 4.97
CA VAL A 206 19.81 -23.39 5.32
C VAL A 206 20.11 -24.47 4.29
N ASN A 207 19.07 -25.16 3.82
CA ASN A 207 19.26 -26.21 2.83
C ASN A 207 19.41 -25.66 1.41
N GLY A 208 18.72 -24.56 1.08
CA GLY A 208 18.90 -23.80 -0.16
C GLY A 208 18.53 -24.55 -1.44
N GLU A 209 17.78 -25.65 -1.35
CA GLU A 209 17.41 -26.49 -2.50
C GLU A 209 16.52 -25.77 -3.52
N LEU A 210 15.64 -24.91 -3.01
CA LEU A 210 14.80 -24.01 -3.80
C LEU A 210 15.25 -22.58 -3.55
N GLY A 211 15.08 -21.73 -4.56
CA GLY A 211 15.16 -20.29 -4.32
C GLY A 211 13.93 -19.85 -3.54
N ILE A 212 13.98 -18.70 -2.89
CA ILE A 212 12.78 -18.12 -2.27
C ILE A 212 12.42 -16.84 -3.03
N GLU A 213 11.17 -16.73 -3.45
CA GLU A 213 10.61 -15.54 -4.05
C GLU A 213 9.76 -14.80 -3.01
N PHE A 214 10.03 -13.50 -2.82
CA PHE A 214 9.18 -12.65 -2.00
C PHE A 214 9.24 -11.20 -2.46
N PHE A 215 8.15 -10.47 -2.22
CA PHE A 215 8.06 -9.04 -2.49
C PHE A 215 8.49 -8.27 -1.26
N ILE A 216 9.65 -7.62 -1.31
CA ILE A 216 10.19 -6.86 -0.17
C ILE A 216 9.27 -5.70 0.26
N GLU A 217 8.48 -5.17 -0.68
CA GLU A 217 7.46 -4.13 -0.44
C GLU A 217 6.26 -4.65 0.38
N GLY A 218 6.06 -5.97 0.45
CA GLY A 218 4.97 -6.64 1.17
C GLY A 218 3.58 -6.52 0.54
N THR A 219 3.34 -5.51 -0.31
CA THR A 219 2.09 -5.31 -1.03
C THR A 219 2.33 -4.72 -2.43
N ARG A 220 1.35 -4.85 -3.33
CA ARG A 220 1.38 -4.22 -4.66
C ARG A 220 1.28 -2.71 -4.54
N SER A 221 2.07 -1.98 -5.32
CA SER A 221 1.93 -0.54 -5.43
C SER A 221 0.69 -0.17 -6.25
N ARG A 222 -0.23 0.60 -5.66
CA ARG A 222 -1.44 1.14 -6.33
C ARG A 222 -1.15 2.41 -7.12
N SER A 223 -0.01 3.05 -6.86
CA SER A 223 0.40 4.30 -7.50
C SER A 223 1.57 4.12 -8.46
N GLY A 224 2.16 2.91 -8.55
CA GLY A 224 3.36 2.65 -9.34
C GLY A 224 4.67 3.08 -8.65
N LYS A 225 4.61 3.76 -7.49
CA LYS A 225 5.77 4.11 -6.66
C LYS A 225 6.35 2.86 -5.98
N SER A 226 7.66 2.78 -5.80
CA SER A 226 8.25 1.78 -4.89
C SER A 226 7.85 2.07 -3.45
N LEU A 227 7.43 1.05 -2.72
CA LEU A 227 7.08 1.16 -1.30
C LEU A 227 8.27 0.90 -0.40
N PHE A 228 8.14 1.29 0.87
CA PHE A 228 9.13 0.96 1.90
C PHE A 228 9.21 -0.55 2.14
N PRO A 229 10.42 -1.09 2.35
CA PRO A 229 10.60 -2.52 2.57
C PRO A 229 9.99 -2.97 3.91
N LYS A 230 9.36 -4.14 3.91
CA LYS A 230 8.87 -4.84 5.11
C LYS A 230 9.92 -5.87 5.55
N LEU A 231 10.49 -5.67 6.72
CA LEU A 231 11.68 -6.41 7.16
C LEU A 231 11.39 -7.79 7.78
N GLY A 232 10.12 -8.14 8.05
CA GLY A 232 9.75 -9.37 8.77
C GLY A 232 10.35 -10.64 8.18
N LEU A 233 9.85 -11.09 7.02
CA LEU A 233 10.40 -12.27 6.32
C LEU A 233 11.89 -12.12 5.97
N PHE A 234 12.29 -10.90 5.59
CA PHE A 234 13.67 -10.59 5.21
C PHE A 234 14.67 -10.85 6.35
N SER A 235 14.31 -10.44 7.57
CA SER A 235 15.09 -10.69 8.79
C SER A 235 15.17 -12.18 9.14
N MET A 236 14.08 -12.95 8.93
CA MET A 236 14.06 -14.39 9.16
C MET A 236 15.03 -15.12 8.23
N ILE A 237 15.12 -14.68 6.97
CA ILE A 237 16.07 -15.21 5.99
C ILE A 237 17.52 -14.88 6.38
N LEU A 238 17.80 -13.61 6.69
CA LEU A 238 19.16 -13.16 7.04
C LEU A 238 19.67 -13.73 8.36
N LYS A 239 18.77 -14.17 9.26
CA LYS A 239 19.17 -14.82 10.50
C LYS A 239 20.10 -16.01 10.24
N ALA A 240 19.78 -16.88 9.28
CA ALA A 240 20.61 -18.04 8.95
C ALA A 240 22.02 -17.66 8.47
N PHE A 241 22.18 -16.48 7.86
CA PHE A 241 23.48 -15.93 7.51
C PHE A 241 24.22 -15.45 8.76
N PHE A 242 23.60 -14.62 9.60
CA PHE A 242 24.24 -14.08 10.81
C PHE A 242 24.68 -15.16 11.79
N THR A 243 23.86 -16.21 11.98
CA THR A 243 24.16 -17.35 12.87
C THR A 243 25.26 -18.27 12.36
N GLY A 244 25.76 -18.06 11.14
CA GLY A 244 26.85 -18.88 10.57
C GLY A 244 26.40 -20.17 9.90
N GLU A 245 25.09 -20.42 9.79
CA GLU A 245 24.55 -21.68 9.26
C GLU A 245 24.64 -21.75 7.74
N VAL A 246 24.64 -20.59 7.06
CA VAL A 246 24.99 -20.49 5.65
C VAL A 246 26.18 -19.52 5.46
N PRO A 247 27.09 -19.81 4.53
CA PRO A 247 28.26 -18.97 4.30
C PRO A 247 27.89 -17.62 3.68
N ASP A 248 26.89 -17.61 2.80
CA ASP A 248 26.40 -16.44 2.06
C ASP A 248 24.94 -16.66 1.60
N ILE A 249 24.26 -15.58 1.21
CA ILE A 249 22.93 -15.57 0.58
C ILE A 249 22.97 -14.58 -0.58
N LEU A 250 22.50 -14.98 -1.76
CA LEU A 250 22.41 -14.11 -2.94
C LEU A 250 21.02 -13.50 -3.06
N PHE A 251 20.90 -12.19 -2.94
CA PHE A 251 19.66 -11.45 -3.22
C PHE A 251 19.65 -10.94 -4.65
N VAL A 252 18.68 -11.36 -5.45
CA VAL A 252 18.53 -10.98 -6.87
C VAL A 252 17.45 -9.90 -6.97
N PRO A 253 17.82 -8.61 -7.07
CA PRO A 253 16.84 -7.55 -7.29
C PRO A 253 16.29 -7.66 -8.71
N ILE A 254 14.96 -7.70 -8.83
CA ILE A 254 14.26 -7.82 -10.12
C ILE A 254 13.27 -6.69 -10.24
N ASN A 255 13.26 -6.03 -11.40
CA ASN A 255 12.21 -5.08 -11.76
C ASN A 255 11.31 -5.67 -12.83
N ILE A 256 10.00 -5.50 -12.66
CA ILE A 256 8.97 -5.85 -13.65
C ILE A 256 8.31 -4.53 -14.08
N SER A 257 8.55 -4.13 -15.34
CA SER A 257 7.98 -2.92 -15.95
C SER A 257 6.91 -3.32 -16.97
N TYR A 258 5.68 -2.89 -16.74
CA TYR A 258 4.54 -3.13 -17.63
C TYR A 258 4.30 -1.92 -18.52
N GLU A 259 3.98 -2.16 -19.80
CA GLU A 259 3.43 -1.12 -20.66
C GLU A 259 2.04 -0.73 -20.16
N ARG A 260 1.10 -1.67 -20.03
CA ARG A 260 -0.16 -1.47 -19.30
C ARG A 260 -0.36 -2.51 -18.20
N VAL A 261 -0.68 -2.04 -17.00
CA VAL A 261 -1.02 -2.91 -15.87
C VAL A 261 -2.49 -3.29 -16.00
N MET A 262 -2.84 -4.57 -15.84
CA MET A 262 -4.22 -5.05 -16.01
C MET A 262 -5.17 -4.41 -14.99
N GLU A 263 -4.66 -4.15 -13.79
CA GLU A 263 -5.38 -3.52 -12.68
C GLU A 263 -5.37 -1.98 -12.72
N GLU A 264 -4.89 -1.34 -13.79
CA GLU A 264 -4.76 0.13 -13.91
C GLU A 264 -6.04 0.87 -13.49
N ARG A 265 -7.20 0.48 -14.05
CA ARG A 265 -8.50 1.09 -13.70
C ARG A 265 -8.88 0.80 -12.26
N LEU A 266 -8.68 -0.44 -11.79
CA LEU A 266 -9.00 -0.84 -10.42
C LEU A 266 -8.20 -0.02 -9.40
N PHE A 267 -6.91 0.21 -9.65
CA PHE A 267 -6.07 1.02 -8.78
C PHE A 267 -6.53 2.47 -8.72
N ALA A 268 -6.94 3.05 -9.85
CA ALA A 268 -7.50 4.41 -9.86
C ALA A 268 -8.79 4.49 -9.02
N PHE A 269 -9.67 3.49 -9.11
CA PHE A 269 -10.88 3.43 -8.27
C PHE A 269 -10.57 3.21 -6.79
N GLU A 270 -9.62 2.32 -6.46
CA GLU A 270 -9.17 2.11 -5.07
C GLU A 270 -8.63 3.42 -4.46
N LEU A 271 -7.84 4.20 -5.21
CA LEU A 271 -7.31 5.50 -4.78
C LEU A 271 -8.40 6.58 -4.62
N LEU A 272 -9.52 6.45 -5.34
CA LEU A 272 -10.71 7.28 -5.18
C LEU A 272 -11.63 6.83 -4.04
N GLY A 273 -11.21 5.84 -3.24
CA GLY A 273 -11.97 5.35 -2.10
C GLY A 273 -12.97 4.24 -2.43
N VAL A 274 -13.02 3.76 -3.67
CA VAL A 274 -13.84 2.59 -4.02
C VAL A 274 -13.27 1.37 -3.30
N PRO A 275 -14.08 0.66 -2.50
CA PRO A 275 -13.59 -0.51 -1.77
C PRO A 275 -13.14 -1.57 -2.78
N LYS A 276 -12.07 -2.26 -2.42
CA LYS A 276 -11.56 -3.38 -3.22
C LYS A 276 -12.71 -4.37 -3.51
N PRO A 277 -12.92 -4.77 -4.76
CA PRO A 277 -13.92 -5.77 -5.09
C PRO A 277 -13.59 -7.09 -4.38
N LYS A 278 -14.63 -7.79 -3.92
CA LYS A 278 -14.50 -9.14 -3.33
C LYS A 278 -14.14 -10.21 -4.37
N GLU A 279 -13.86 -9.81 -5.62
CA GLU A 279 -13.54 -10.75 -6.69
C GLU A 279 -12.35 -11.63 -6.32
N SER A 280 -12.53 -12.92 -6.51
CA SER A 280 -11.48 -13.89 -6.29
C SER A 280 -10.42 -13.75 -7.40
N THR A 281 -9.14 -13.93 -7.07
CA THR A 281 -8.05 -14.08 -8.04
C THR A 281 -8.35 -15.17 -9.07
N SER A 282 -9.15 -16.19 -8.73
CA SER A 282 -9.66 -17.17 -9.70
C SER A 282 -10.61 -16.56 -10.74
N ALA A 283 -11.46 -15.61 -10.35
CA ALA A 283 -12.29 -14.85 -11.31
C ALA A 283 -11.42 -13.96 -12.20
N PHE A 284 -10.38 -13.33 -11.63
CA PHE A 284 -9.38 -12.59 -12.39
C PHE A 284 -8.68 -13.47 -13.44
N PHE A 285 -8.09 -14.62 -13.07
CA PHE A 285 -7.41 -15.49 -14.04
C PHE A 285 -8.35 -16.09 -15.09
N LYS A 286 -9.61 -16.39 -14.73
CA LYS A 286 -10.63 -16.82 -15.70
C LYS A 286 -10.96 -15.70 -16.68
N SER A 287 -11.13 -14.47 -16.20
CA SER A 287 -11.44 -13.33 -17.06
C SER A 287 -10.30 -13.06 -18.04
N LEU A 288 -9.02 -13.24 -17.64
CA LEU A 288 -7.87 -13.07 -18.53
C LEU A 288 -7.95 -13.93 -19.80
N SER A 289 -8.46 -15.16 -19.72
CA SER A 289 -8.62 -16.02 -20.90
C SER A 289 -9.69 -15.52 -21.89
N LEU A 290 -10.60 -14.67 -21.43
CA LEU A 290 -11.69 -14.09 -22.21
C LEU A 290 -11.34 -12.68 -22.73
N ILE A 291 -10.29 -12.06 -22.21
CA ILE A 291 -9.89 -10.71 -22.63
C ILE A 291 -9.34 -10.75 -24.06
N LYS A 292 -9.97 -9.96 -24.94
CA LYS A 292 -9.51 -9.74 -26.32
C LYS A 292 -8.57 -8.53 -26.46
N GLU A 293 -8.44 -7.72 -25.42
CA GLU A 293 -7.58 -6.54 -25.40
C GLU A 293 -6.10 -6.89 -25.14
N LYS A 294 -5.18 -6.18 -25.80
CA LYS A 294 -3.73 -6.30 -25.57
C LYS A 294 -3.26 -5.26 -24.56
N TYR A 295 -2.42 -5.68 -23.62
CA TYR A 295 -1.83 -4.86 -22.55
C TYR A 295 -0.38 -4.42 -22.84
N GLY A 296 0.08 -4.62 -24.08
CA GLY A 296 1.43 -4.24 -24.50
C GLY A 296 2.52 -5.17 -23.98
N ASN A 297 3.73 -4.63 -23.85
CA ASN A 297 4.93 -5.38 -23.48
C ASN A 297 5.16 -5.44 -21.97
N VAL A 298 5.77 -6.53 -21.51
CA VAL A 298 6.30 -6.67 -20.15
C VAL A 298 7.82 -6.79 -20.21
N TYR A 299 8.54 -5.99 -19.44
CA TYR A 299 9.99 -6.05 -19.34
C TYR A 299 10.39 -6.57 -17.95
N VAL A 300 11.14 -7.67 -17.90
CA VAL A 300 11.68 -8.24 -16.67
C VAL A 300 13.18 -8.11 -16.67
N ASN A 301 13.69 -7.29 -15.75
CA ASN A 301 15.10 -6.94 -15.67
C ASN A 301 15.72 -7.51 -14.39
N PHE A 302 16.51 -8.56 -14.55
CA PHE A 302 17.30 -9.16 -13.49
C PHE A 302 18.55 -8.31 -13.23
N GLY A 303 18.68 -7.81 -12.01
CA GLY A 303 19.87 -7.09 -11.56
C GLY A 303 21.02 -8.02 -11.18
N SER A 304 22.19 -7.43 -10.96
CA SER A 304 23.32 -8.15 -10.40
C SER A 304 22.98 -8.65 -8.98
N PRO A 305 23.18 -9.95 -8.68
CA PRO A 305 22.95 -10.48 -7.35
C PRO A 305 23.81 -9.76 -6.30
N ILE A 306 23.25 -9.62 -5.10
CA ILE A 306 23.89 -9.01 -3.95
C ILE A 306 24.25 -10.14 -3.00
N SER A 307 25.54 -10.36 -2.80
CA SER A 307 26.05 -11.28 -1.77
C SER A 307 25.87 -10.64 -0.39
N ALA A 308 25.19 -11.34 0.53
CA ALA A 308 25.07 -10.93 1.93
C ALA A 308 26.45 -10.86 2.57
N TYR A 309 27.32 -11.84 2.29
CA TYR A 309 28.71 -11.87 2.73
C TYR A 309 29.44 -10.59 2.34
N GLN A 310 29.50 -10.27 1.04
CA GLN A 310 30.19 -9.07 0.54
C GLN A 310 29.54 -7.77 1.03
N PHE A 311 28.22 -7.76 1.23
CA PHE A 311 27.51 -6.56 1.65
C PHE A 311 27.80 -6.19 3.11
N PHE A 312 27.91 -7.21 3.97
CA PHE A 312 28.14 -7.07 5.42
C PHE A 312 29.60 -7.26 5.83
N GLU A 313 30.50 -7.55 4.88
CA GLU A 313 31.94 -7.62 5.11
C GLU A 313 32.43 -6.38 5.85
N ASP A 314 33.22 -6.59 6.90
CA ASP A 314 33.76 -5.57 7.82
C ASP A 314 32.73 -4.71 8.59
N LYS A 315 31.42 -4.96 8.44
CA LYS A 315 30.36 -4.19 9.10
C LYS A 315 29.69 -4.91 10.26
N ILE A 316 29.63 -6.24 10.21
CA ILE A 316 28.94 -7.06 11.22
C ILE A 316 29.89 -8.17 11.71
N ASP A 317 30.13 -8.21 13.01
CA ASP A 317 30.88 -9.27 13.67
C ASP A 317 29.99 -10.49 13.97
N ARG A 318 30.02 -11.47 13.06
CA ARG A 318 29.27 -12.73 13.21
C ARG A 318 29.79 -13.63 14.33
N SER A 319 31.01 -13.41 14.84
CA SER A 319 31.62 -14.27 15.87
C SER A 319 30.87 -14.20 17.21
N GLN A 320 30.14 -13.11 17.44
CA GLN A 320 29.34 -12.91 18.65
C GLN A 320 28.25 -13.97 18.82
N HIS A 321 27.69 -14.49 17.72
CA HIS A 321 26.71 -15.57 17.76
C HIS A 321 27.31 -16.88 18.27
N GLY A 322 28.60 -17.13 18.01
CA GLY A 322 29.30 -18.34 18.48
C GLY A 322 29.36 -18.49 20.01
N ARG A 323 28.99 -17.46 20.77
CA ARG A 323 28.92 -17.48 22.25
C ARG A 323 27.64 -18.12 22.80
N LYS A 324 26.63 -18.34 21.96
CA LYS A 324 25.35 -18.96 22.34
C LYS A 324 25.03 -20.15 21.44
N PRO A 325 24.31 -21.18 21.94
CA PRO A 325 23.77 -22.23 21.08
C PRO A 325 22.86 -21.65 19.98
N ILE A 326 22.91 -22.22 18.77
CA ILE A 326 22.20 -21.73 17.57
C ILE A 326 20.72 -21.44 17.85
N HIS A 327 20.02 -22.32 18.57
CA HIS A 327 18.60 -22.18 18.88
C HIS A 327 18.27 -21.00 19.82
N MET A 328 19.26 -20.45 20.55
CA MET A 328 19.13 -19.28 21.43
C MET A 328 19.66 -17.98 20.81
N GLN A 329 20.26 -18.03 19.62
CA GLN A 329 20.79 -16.84 18.95
C GLN A 329 19.64 -15.95 18.44
N THR A 330 19.78 -14.64 18.62
CA THR A 330 18.81 -13.61 18.24
C THR A 330 19.53 -12.49 17.49
N THR A 331 18.83 -11.84 16.56
CA THR A 331 19.38 -10.72 15.80
C THR A 331 19.73 -9.55 16.71
N THR A 332 20.91 -8.96 16.56
CA THR A 332 21.37 -7.79 17.34
C THR A 332 20.77 -6.48 16.80
N ASP A 333 20.96 -5.37 17.52
CA ASP A 333 20.54 -4.05 17.05
C ASP A 333 21.29 -3.60 15.79
N ASP A 334 22.62 -3.78 15.77
CA ASP A 334 23.47 -3.49 14.61
C ASP A 334 23.04 -4.30 13.38
N GLU A 335 22.68 -5.57 13.57
CA GLU A 335 22.15 -6.41 12.50
C GLU A 335 20.79 -5.92 12.01
N ARG A 336 19.90 -5.48 12.91
CA ARG A 336 18.59 -4.90 12.53
C ARG A 336 18.75 -3.66 11.67
N GLU A 337 19.68 -2.78 12.01
CA GLU A 337 20.00 -1.61 11.20
C GLU A 337 20.59 -2.01 9.85
N ALA A 338 21.56 -2.93 9.84
CA ALA A 338 22.20 -3.41 8.61
C ALA A 338 21.21 -4.11 7.66
N ILE A 339 20.25 -4.88 8.20
CA ILE A 339 19.13 -5.47 7.46
C ILE A 339 18.32 -4.36 6.75
N SER A 340 17.99 -3.28 7.45
CA SER A 340 17.25 -2.14 6.88
C SER A 340 18.00 -1.49 5.72
N ILE A 341 19.32 -1.29 5.87
CA ILE A 341 20.17 -0.71 4.83
C ILE A 341 20.24 -1.62 3.58
N LEU A 342 20.39 -2.94 3.77
CA LEU A 342 20.37 -3.88 2.65
C LEU A 342 19.01 -3.88 1.94
N ALA A 343 17.91 -3.88 2.69
CA ALA A 343 16.56 -3.84 2.15
C ALA A 343 16.33 -2.58 1.29
N GLN A 344 16.74 -1.41 1.79
CA GLN A 344 16.66 -0.16 1.02
C GLN A 344 17.55 -0.20 -0.23
N SER A 345 18.73 -0.80 -0.13
CA SER A 345 19.64 -0.98 -1.27
C SER A 345 19.04 -1.87 -2.37
N ILE A 346 18.28 -2.92 -1.99
CA ILE A 346 17.53 -3.75 -2.94
C ILE A 346 16.47 -2.92 -3.67
N VAL A 347 15.65 -2.17 -2.95
CA VAL A 347 14.61 -1.31 -3.55
C VAL A 347 15.22 -0.27 -4.49
N ASN A 348 16.32 0.37 -4.09
CA ASN A 348 17.03 1.33 -4.93
C ASN A 348 17.60 0.67 -6.21
N ARG A 349 18.07 -0.58 -6.13
CA ARG A 349 18.51 -1.34 -7.32
C ARG A 349 17.33 -1.68 -8.22
N GLN A 350 16.18 -2.09 -7.68
CA GLN A 350 14.96 -2.32 -8.47
C GLN A 350 14.52 -1.05 -9.22
N GLN A 351 14.60 0.13 -8.60
CA GLN A 351 14.30 1.41 -9.26
C GLN A 351 15.23 1.68 -10.44
N LYS A 352 16.54 1.47 -10.27
CA LYS A 352 17.54 1.64 -11.35
C LYS A 352 17.38 0.62 -12.48
N LEU A 353 16.74 -0.51 -12.22
CA LEU A 353 16.44 -1.55 -13.22
C LEU A 353 15.13 -1.28 -13.98
N CYS A 354 14.35 -0.28 -13.56
CA CYS A 354 13.08 0.06 -14.20
C CYS A 354 13.29 0.50 -15.65
N ILE A 355 12.52 -0.11 -16.56
CA ILE A 355 12.45 0.30 -17.96
C ILE A 355 11.33 1.31 -18.09
N ILE A 356 11.69 2.52 -18.52
CA ILE A 356 10.72 3.59 -18.77
C ILE A 356 10.12 3.38 -20.16
N THR A 357 8.83 3.06 -20.21
CA THR A 357 8.13 2.84 -21.49
C THR A 357 7.88 4.16 -22.22
N THR A 358 7.60 4.07 -23.52
CA THR A 358 7.13 5.21 -24.33
C THR A 358 5.94 5.87 -23.66
N PHE A 359 4.99 5.08 -23.14
CA PHE A 359 3.84 5.61 -22.44
C PHE A 359 4.17 6.28 -21.10
N ASN A 360 5.19 5.83 -20.35
CA ASN A 360 5.67 6.55 -19.16
C ASN A 360 6.11 7.98 -19.51
N LEU A 361 6.85 8.16 -20.61
CA LEU A 361 7.27 9.47 -21.10
C LEU A 361 6.08 10.29 -21.62
N MET A 362 5.16 9.65 -22.36
CA MET A 362 3.93 10.29 -22.83
C MET A 362 3.09 10.78 -21.66
N ALA A 363 2.92 9.98 -20.60
CA ALA A 363 2.12 10.34 -19.43
C ALA A 363 2.67 11.58 -18.73
N VAL A 364 4.00 11.73 -18.61
CA VAL A 364 4.63 12.95 -18.06
C VAL A 364 4.25 14.18 -18.89
N LEU A 365 4.32 14.08 -20.22
CA LEU A 365 3.97 15.20 -21.10
C LEU A 365 2.46 15.46 -21.14
N VAL A 366 1.63 14.43 -21.14
CA VAL A 366 0.17 14.58 -21.09
C VAL A 366 -0.22 15.26 -19.78
N VAL A 367 0.32 14.84 -18.64
CA VAL A 367 0.09 15.53 -17.36
C VAL A 367 0.55 16.99 -17.43
N GLU A 368 1.76 17.26 -17.95
CA GLU A 368 2.27 18.62 -18.13
C GLU A 368 1.35 19.50 -18.98
N TYR A 369 0.93 19.03 -20.15
CA TYR A 369 0.19 19.84 -21.10
C TYR A 369 -1.28 20.01 -20.71
N PHE A 370 -1.94 18.96 -20.23
CA PHE A 370 -3.37 18.99 -19.91
C PHE A 370 -3.64 19.54 -18.51
N ILE A 371 -2.84 19.14 -17.51
CA ILE A 371 -3.11 19.47 -16.10
C ILE A 371 -2.44 20.78 -15.72
N TYR A 372 -1.15 20.94 -16.02
CA TYR A 372 -0.39 22.11 -15.57
C TYR A 372 -0.47 23.30 -16.52
N ARG A 373 -0.43 23.07 -17.85
CA ARG A 373 -0.44 24.15 -18.84
C ARG A 373 -1.81 24.50 -19.42
N ALA A 374 -2.82 23.64 -19.23
CA ALA A 374 -4.13 23.74 -19.88
C ALA A 374 -4.01 24.05 -21.39
N SER A 375 -3.11 23.36 -22.09
CA SER A 375 -2.71 23.67 -23.47
C SER A 375 -2.82 22.46 -24.39
N MET A 376 -3.07 22.73 -25.67
CA MET A 376 -3.21 21.69 -26.69
C MET A 376 -1.88 20.97 -26.98
N LEU A 377 -1.98 19.66 -27.18
CA LEU A 377 -0.88 18.78 -27.52
C LEU A 377 -1.19 18.04 -28.83
N THR A 378 -0.41 18.32 -29.88
CA THR A 378 -0.49 17.63 -31.18
C THR A 378 0.53 16.51 -31.27
N MET A 379 0.35 15.58 -32.20
CA MET A 379 1.30 14.47 -32.42
C MET A 379 2.73 14.94 -32.69
N GLU A 380 2.91 15.91 -33.58
CA GLU A 380 4.24 16.43 -33.93
C GLU A 380 4.96 17.01 -32.72
N LYS A 381 4.21 17.76 -31.90
CA LYS A 381 4.74 18.36 -30.68
C LYS A 381 5.06 17.30 -29.64
N LEU A 382 4.18 16.30 -29.47
CA LEU A 382 4.43 15.18 -28.57
C LEU A 382 5.72 14.43 -28.96
N VAL A 383 5.89 14.05 -30.23
CA VAL A 383 7.10 13.33 -30.68
C VAL A 383 8.36 14.14 -30.42
N LYS A 384 8.35 15.45 -30.73
CA LYS A 384 9.49 16.34 -30.48
C LYS A 384 9.86 16.42 -29.00
N GLU A 385 8.86 16.62 -28.13
CA GLU A 385 9.04 16.70 -26.68
C GLU A 385 9.46 15.36 -26.08
N LEU A 386 8.95 14.24 -26.60
CA LEU A 386 9.36 12.89 -26.19
C LEU A 386 10.84 12.62 -26.49
N ILE A 387 11.32 13.02 -27.67
CA ILE A 387 12.75 12.86 -28.05
C ILE A 387 13.63 13.65 -27.08
N TRP A 388 13.22 14.88 -26.74
CA TRP A 388 13.92 15.69 -25.74
C TRP A 388 13.89 15.03 -24.35
N LEU A 389 12.71 14.62 -23.88
CA LEU A 389 12.54 14.04 -22.55
C LEU A 389 13.29 12.72 -22.40
N LYS A 390 13.27 11.87 -23.44
CA LYS A 390 14.11 10.67 -23.54
C LYS A 390 15.59 11.01 -23.37
N THR A 391 16.08 12.01 -24.10
CA THR A 391 17.48 12.43 -24.02
C THR A 391 17.87 12.90 -22.61
N VAL A 392 16.97 13.61 -21.92
CA VAL A 392 17.19 14.09 -20.55
C VAL A 392 17.19 12.92 -19.56
N ILE A 393 16.18 12.06 -19.60
CA ILE A 393 16.04 10.99 -18.61
C ILE A 393 17.12 9.91 -18.77
N GLU A 394 17.57 9.63 -19.99
CA GLU A 394 18.71 8.74 -20.26
C GLU A 394 20.03 9.32 -19.72
N LYS A 395 20.22 10.64 -19.77
CA LYS A 395 21.37 11.30 -19.11
C LYS A 395 21.32 11.15 -17.59
N PHE A 396 20.14 11.03 -16.99
CA PHE A 396 19.95 10.71 -15.58
C PHE A 396 20.03 9.21 -15.27
N GLY A 397 20.34 8.38 -16.27
CA GLY A 397 20.62 6.95 -16.11
C GLY A 397 19.42 6.03 -16.31
N ALA A 398 18.27 6.55 -16.76
CA ALA A 398 17.14 5.70 -17.13
C ALA A 398 17.41 4.92 -18.43
N VAL A 399 16.72 3.80 -18.58
CA VAL A 399 16.67 3.03 -19.82
C VAL A 399 15.24 3.12 -20.36
N THR A 400 15.08 3.56 -21.61
CA THR A 400 13.76 3.79 -22.20
C THR A 400 13.50 2.91 -23.41
N ASN A 401 12.29 2.33 -23.57
CA ASN A 401 11.94 1.55 -24.77
C ASN A 401 11.52 2.41 -25.98
N PHE A 402 11.45 3.73 -25.82
CA PHE A 402 11.07 4.64 -26.90
C PHE A 402 12.16 4.70 -27.97
N THR A 403 11.80 4.39 -29.22
CA THR A 403 12.74 4.33 -30.35
C THR A 403 13.03 5.70 -30.96
N GLY A 404 12.27 6.74 -30.58
CA GLY A 404 12.30 8.05 -31.23
C GLY A 404 11.43 8.14 -32.49
N ALA A 405 10.77 7.04 -32.88
CA ALA A 405 9.97 6.96 -34.08
C ALA A 405 8.46 7.16 -33.77
N PRO A 406 7.69 7.88 -34.61
CA PRO A 406 6.26 8.10 -34.41
C PRO A 406 5.44 6.81 -34.25
N GLU A 407 5.86 5.72 -34.88
CA GLU A 407 5.21 4.41 -34.83
C GLU A 407 5.11 3.89 -33.40
N SER A 408 6.19 4.03 -32.61
CA SER A 408 6.20 3.62 -31.20
C SER A 408 5.22 4.43 -30.34
N VAL A 409 4.93 5.68 -30.72
CA VAL A 409 3.93 6.51 -30.06
C VAL A 409 2.52 6.02 -30.41
N LEU A 410 2.28 5.67 -31.68
CA LEU A 410 1.01 5.11 -32.14
C LEU A 410 0.71 3.75 -31.49
N GLU A 411 1.70 2.88 -31.36
CA GLU A 411 1.57 1.60 -30.64
C GLU A 411 1.18 1.83 -29.17
N SER A 412 1.82 2.77 -28.49
CA SER A 412 1.44 3.12 -27.11
C SER A 412 0.04 3.73 -27.02
N PHE A 413 -0.42 4.51 -28.00
CA PHE A 413 -1.83 4.95 -28.03
C PHE A 413 -2.81 3.79 -28.16
N LEU A 414 -2.49 2.77 -28.96
CA LEU A 414 -3.37 1.60 -29.10
C LEU A 414 -3.49 0.83 -27.78
N VAL A 415 -2.39 0.66 -27.05
CA VAL A 415 -2.38 -0.03 -25.74
C VAL A 415 -3.13 0.77 -24.68
N HIS A 416 -3.01 2.10 -24.69
CA HIS A 416 -3.60 3.02 -23.69
C HIS A 416 -4.78 3.82 -24.21
N ARG A 417 -5.52 3.27 -25.20
CA ARG A 417 -6.71 3.88 -25.80
C ARG A 417 -7.84 4.18 -24.81
N ASN A 418 -7.79 3.58 -23.62
CA ASN A 418 -8.72 3.81 -22.53
C ASN A 418 -8.38 5.07 -21.70
N LEU A 419 -7.17 5.62 -21.85
CA LEU A 419 -6.72 6.83 -21.16
C LEU A 419 -6.57 8.02 -22.11
N VAL A 420 -5.99 7.78 -23.29
CA VAL A 420 -5.64 8.85 -24.24
C VAL A 420 -6.00 8.43 -25.66
N ARG A 421 -6.57 9.35 -26.44
CA ARG A 421 -6.93 9.15 -27.85
C ARG A 421 -6.33 10.25 -28.72
N LEU A 422 -5.91 9.89 -29.92
CA LEU A 422 -5.60 10.82 -31.00
C LEU A 422 -6.87 11.09 -31.83
N CYS A 423 -7.28 12.34 -31.92
CA CYS A 423 -8.44 12.78 -32.70
C CYS A 423 -8.07 13.08 -34.16
N ASN A 424 -9.09 13.12 -35.04
CA ASN A 424 -8.92 13.33 -36.48
C ASN A 424 -8.33 14.71 -36.83
N ASP A 425 -8.48 15.68 -35.94
CA ASP A 425 -7.88 17.02 -35.99
C ASP A 425 -6.38 17.02 -35.63
N GLY A 426 -5.81 15.85 -35.30
CA GLY A 426 -4.42 15.69 -34.86
C GLY A 426 -4.19 16.04 -33.39
N GLU A 427 -5.27 16.34 -32.64
CA GLU A 427 -5.21 16.65 -31.22
C GLU A 427 -5.25 15.40 -30.36
N ILE A 428 -4.46 15.39 -29.30
CA ILE A 428 -4.52 14.37 -28.28
C ILE A 428 -5.61 14.77 -27.27
N LYS A 429 -6.42 13.83 -26.79
CA LYS A 429 -7.47 14.07 -25.77
C LYS A 429 -7.51 12.95 -24.74
N LEU A 430 -7.82 13.30 -23.49
CA LEU A 430 -8.08 12.32 -22.43
C LEU A 430 -9.47 11.69 -22.62
N VAL A 431 -9.53 10.37 -22.48
CA VAL A 431 -10.78 9.60 -22.62
C VAL A 431 -11.57 9.68 -21.31
N ARG A 432 -12.87 9.92 -21.41
CA ARG A 432 -13.78 9.97 -20.26
C ARG A 432 -14.21 8.55 -19.87
N SER A 433 -14.09 8.18 -18.61
CA SER A 433 -14.46 6.82 -18.13
C SER A 433 -15.97 6.67 -17.90
N MET A 434 -16.78 6.58 -18.95
CA MET A 434 -18.26 6.51 -18.84
C MET A 434 -18.80 5.16 -18.33
N GLU A 435 -18.19 4.04 -18.68
CA GLU A 435 -18.83 2.71 -18.59
C GLU A 435 -19.00 2.13 -17.16
N THR A 436 -18.20 2.56 -16.18
CA THR A 436 -18.09 1.85 -14.88
C THR A 436 -18.59 2.64 -13.68
N VAL A 437 -18.92 3.93 -13.83
CA VAL A 437 -19.35 4.77 -12.71
C VAL A 437 -20.78 4.43 -12.26
N GLY A 438 -21.64 3.98 -13.19
CA GLY A 438 -23.03 3.60 -12.88
C GLY A 438 -23.21 2.40 -11.94
N ASN A 439 -22.18 1.55 -11.79
CA ASN A 439 -22.23 0.31 -10.98
C ASN A 439 -21.53 0.44 -9.62
N ILE A 440 -21.13 1.64 -9.20
CA ILE A 440 -20.42 1.86 -7.94
C ILE A 440 -21.42 1.96 -6.78
N ASP A 441 -21.31 1.03 -5.82
CA ASP A 441 -22.06 1.12 -4.58
C ASP A 441 -21.52 2.24 -3.68
N ARG A 442 -22.17 3.41 -3.75
CA ARG A 442 -21.78 4.62 -3.02
C ARG A 442 -21.84 4.47 -1.50
N THR A 443 -22.60 3.50 -0.97
CA THR A 443 -22.70 3.26 0.48
C THR A 443 -21.42 2.64 1.05
N LYS A 444 -20.59 2.02 0.20
CA LYS A 444 -19.36 1.34 0.61
C LYS A 444 -18.10 2.15 0.28
N LEU A 445 -18.24 3.35 -0.28
CA LEU A 445 -17.11 4.25 -0.55
C LEU A 445 -16.42 4.62 0.77
N LYS A 446 -15.08 4.50 0.78
CA LYS A 446 -14.24 5.02 1.85
C LYS A 446 -13.94 6.49 1.57
N GLY A 447 -14.52 7.39 2.35
CA GLY A 447 -14.31 8.83 2.20
C GLY A 447 -15.52 9.56 1.59
N HIS A 448 -15.28 10.71 0.97
CA HIS A 448 -16.36 11.57 0.45
C HIS A 448 -17.02 10.96 -0.78
N GLN A 449 -18.34 11.10 -0.89
CA GLN A 449 -19.08 10.69 -2.07
C GLN A 449 -18.79 11.66 -3.22
N LEU A 450 -18.00 11.21 -4.19
CA LEU A 450 -17.67 11.99 -5.38
C LEU A 450 -18.83 11.92 -6.40
N HIS A 451 -19.12 13.05 -7.06
CA HIS A 451 -20.09 13.06 -8.17
C HIS A 451 -19.58 12.24 -9.36
N ASP A 452 -20.50 11.63 -10.11
CA ASP A 452 -20.15 10.78 -11.24
C ASP A 452 -19.34 11.51 -12.30
N GLU A 453 -19.69 12.78 -12.58
CA GLU A 453 -18.93 13.60 -13.53
C GLU A 453 -17.49 13.83 -13.09
N LEU A 454 -17.26 14.02 -11.79
CA LEU A 454 -15.92 14.15 -11.23
C LEU A 454 -15.17 12.82 -11.31
N MET A 455 -15.82 11.70 -10.97
CA MET A 455 -15.23 10.35 -11.10
C MET A 455 -14.81 10.04 -12.54
N ILE A 456 -15.67 10.35 -13.52
CA ILE A 456 -15.42 10.16 -14.95
C ILE A 456 -14.16 10.91 -15.42
N ARG A 457 -13.90 12.10 -14.87
CA ARG A 457 -12.73 12.94 -15.20
C ARG A 457 -11.49 12.60 -14.39
N SER A 458 -11.65 12.20 -13.13
CA SER A 458 -10.54 11.93 -12.21
C SER A 458 -9.89 10.58 -12.44
N VAL A 459 -10.66 9.54 -12.82
CA VAL A 459 -10.11 8.18 -13.02
C VAL A 459 -8.98 8.14 -14.05
N PRO A 460 -9.11 8.70 -15.28
CA PRO A 460 -8.00 8.72 -16.25
C PRO A 460 -6.81 9.52 -15.75
N THR A 461 -7.06 10.63 -15.06
CA THR A 461 -6.03 11.51 -14.50
C THR A 461 -5.19 10.80 -13.43
N ILE A 462 -5.85 10.05 -12.53
CA ILE A 462 -5.19 9.25 -11.50
C ILE A 462 -4.48 8.05 -12.13
N ALA A 463 -5.09 7.41 -13.13
CA ALA A 463 -4.46 6.30 -13.85
C ALA A 463 -3.16 6.74 -14.55
N LEU A 464 -3.10 7.95 -15.11
CA LEU A 464 -1.84 8.48 -15.66
C LEU A 464 -0.70 8.55 -14.63
N GLN A 465 -1.02 8.73 -13.34
CA GLN A 465 0.01 8.77 -12.30
C GLN A 465 0.71 7.43 -12.10
N LEU A 466 0.06 6.30 -12.42
CA LEU A 466 0.73 4.99 -12.46
C LEU A 466 1.93 4.98 -13.40
N TYR A 467 1.90 5.83 -14.43
CA TYR A 467 2.93 5.92 -15.47
C TYR A 467 3.90 7.07 -15.26
N VAL A 468 3.48 8.14 -14.59
CA VAL A 468 4.39 9.23 -14.18
C VAL A 468 5.29 8.78 -13.05
N ASN A 469 4.75 8.13 -12.02
CA ASN A 469 5.46 7.83 -10.78
C ASN A 469 6.77 7.03 -10.95
N PRO A 470 6.85 6.00 -11.83
CA PRO A 470 8.10 5.30 -12.11
C PRO A 470 9.21 6.17 -12.73
N THR A 471 8.90 7.35 -13.24
CA THR A 471 9.91 8.27 -13.81
C THR A 471 10.52 9.18 -12.74
N LEU A 472 9.81 9.41 -11.62
CA LEU A 472 10.14 10.47 -10.67
C LEU A 472 11.51 10.29 -10.02
N HIS A 473 11.93 9.06 -9.70
CA HIS A 473 13.23 8.84 -9.04
C HIS A 473 14.44 9.23 -9.91
N TYR A 474 14.26 9.38 -11.22
CA TYR A 474 15.29 9.93 -12.10
C TYR A 474 15.31 11.46 -12.09
N PHE A 475 14.19 12.11 -11.78
CA PHE A 475 14.05 13.56 -11.78
C PHE A 475 14.23 14.21 -10.40
N ILE A 476 13.97 13.50 -9.30
CA ILE A 476 14.02 14.08 -7.95
C ILE A 476 15.36 14.75 -7.65
N ASN A 477 16.48 14.04 -7.81
CA ASN A 477 17.79 14.60 -7.48
C ASN A 477 18.17 15.79 -8.38
N PRO A 478 18.06 15.70 -9.73
CA PRO A 478 18.26 16.85 -10.60
C PRO A 478 17.33 18.03 -10.29
N ALA A 479 16.05 17.77 -9.96
CA ALA A 479 15.09 18.80 -9.61
C ALA A 479 15.49 19.52 -8.32
N LEU A 480 15.86 18.78 -7.26
CA LEU A 480 16.35 19.34 -6.01
C LEU A 480 17.59 20.22 -6.24
N ILE A 481 18.57 19.72 -6.99
CA ILE A 481 19.77 20.48 -7.35
C ILE A 481 19.40 21.75 -8.13
N THR A 482 18.49 21.64 -9.12
CA THR A 482 18.05 22.78 -9.94
C THR A 482 17.35 23.84 -9.10
N VAL A 483 16.49 23.44 -8.16
CA VAL A 483 15.82 24.35 -7.23
C VAL A 483 16.84 25.05 -6.33
N VAL A 484 17.82 24.32 -5.79
CA VAL A 484 18.89 24.89 -4.98
C VAL A 484 19.75 25.88 -5.78
N LEU A 485 20.16 25.52 -6.99
CA LEU A 485 20.96 26.38 -7.87
C LEU A 485 20.20 27.63 -8.29
N LYS A 486 18.92 27.51 -8.66
CA LYS A 486 18.08 28.66 -9.01
C LYS A 486 18.01 29.65 -7.84
N LYS A 487 17.77 29.15 -6.64
CA LYS A 487 17.71 29.98 -5.42
C LYS A 487 19.07 30.59 -5.06
N GLY A 488 20.18 29.87 -5.27
CA GLY A 488 21.53 30.40 -5.08
C GLY A 488 21.89 31.50 -6.07
N LEU A 489 21.55 31.31 -7.35
CA LEU A 489 21.77 32.30 -8.41
C LEU A 489 20.93 33.58 -8.21
N GLU A 490 19.69 33.45 -7.72
CA GLU A 490 18.84 34.59 -7.34
C GLU A 490 19.44 35.39 -6.18
N ASN A 491 20.23 34.76 -5.31
CA ASN A 491 20.88 35.38 -4.16
C ASN A 491 22.34 35.80 -4.39
N GLY A 492 22.89 35.59 -5.59
CA GLY A 492 24.27 35.98 -5.94
C GLY A 492 25.39 35.12 -5.33
N GLU A 493 25.07 34.00 -4.69
CA GLU A 493 26.05 33.10 -4.07
C GLU A 493 25.84 31.65 -4.56
N VAL A 494 26.90 31.02 -5.09
CA VAL A 494 26.90 29.57 -5.30
C VAL A 494 27.15 28.93 -3.93
N PRO A 495 26.19 28.23 -3.32
CA PRO A 495 26.35 27.85 -1.92
C PRO A 495 27.38 26.72 -1.80
N LYS A 496 28.43 26.95 -1.01
CA LYS A 496 29.44 25.97 -0.63
C LYS A 496 29.15 25.47 0.78
N GLY A 497 28.44 24.35 0.93
CA GLY A 497 28.20 23.75 2.25
C GLY A 497 27.15 22.64 2.21
N GLN A 498 27.22 21.73 3.19
CA GLN A 498 26.19 20.73 3.48
C GLN A 498 24.88 21.49 3.75
N PHE A 499 23.89 21.33 2.86
CA PHE A 499 22.65 22.09 2.93
C PHE A 499 21.74 21.53 4.02
N ASP A 500 21.51 22.32 5.07
CA ASP A 500 20.38 22.12 5.96
C ASP A 500 19.12 22.67 5.27
N LEU A 501 18.23 21.77 4.82
CA LEU A 501 17.00 22.14 4.14
C LEU A 501 16.06 22.90 5.09
N GLN A 502 15.91 24.21 4.89
CA GLN A 502 15.06 25.07 5.71
C GLN A 502 13.66 25.30 5.13
N VAL A 503 13.49 25.20 3.80
CA VAL A 503 12.22 25.46 3.13
C VAL A 503 11.90 24.30 2.21
N LEU A 504 10.78 23.64 2.44
CA LEU A 504 10.30 22.51 1.66
C LEU A 504 8.88 22.80 1.18
N VAL A 505 8.72 22.85 -0.14
CA VAL A 505 7.46 23.16 -0.80
C VAL A 505 7.08 21.96 -1.64
N ILE A 506 6.09 21.19 -1.20
CA ILE A 506 5.58 20.00 -1.88
C ILE A 506 4.05 20.04 -1.94
N HIS A 507 3.49 21.16 -2.39
CA HIS A 507 2.05 21.29 -2.59
C HIS A 507 1.58 20.63 -3.90
N ASN A 508 0.28 20.38 -4.06
CA ASN A 508 -0.37 19.80 -5.24
C ASN A 508 0.25 18.46 -5.67
N ASN A 509 0.41 17.57 -4.70
CA ASN A 509 0.94 16.23 -4.90
C ASN A 509 -0.04 15.19 -4.33
N PHE A 510 0.21 13.90 -4.52
CA PHE A 510 -0.60 12.82 -3.92
C PHE A 510 0.06 12.29 -2.64
N ILE A 511 0.54 13.18 -1.76
CA ILE A 511 1.18 12.76 -0.51
C ILE A 511 0.09 12.44 0.51
N ASP A 512 0.06 11.19 0.94
CA ASP A 512 -0.81 10.67 2.00
C ASP A 512 -0.04 10.33 3.29
N ASN A 513 1.30 10.42 3.26
CA ASN A 513 2.19 10.10 4.37
C ASN A 513 3.44 10.99 4.37
N ILE A 514 3.77 11.58 5.53
CA ILE A 514 4.96 12.43 5.74
C ILE A 514 5.92 11.88 6.81
N GLU A 515 5.89 10.58 7.11
CA GLU A 515 6.66 9.93 8.18
C GLU A 515 8.11 10.41 8.23
N ASP A 516 8.84 10.40 7.11
CA ASP A 516 10.27 10.72 7.07
C ASP A 516 10.62 12.21 7.24
N ILE A 517 9.63 13.11 7.28
CA ILE A 517 9.91 14.55 7.35
C ILE A 517 10.59 14.94 8.65
N HIS A 518 10.44 14.14 9.72
CA HIS A 518 11.12 14.34 11.01
C HIS A 518 12.65 14.38 10.90
N LYS A 519 13.23 13.78 9.85
CA LYS A 519 14.68 13.78 9.58
C LYS A 519 15.21 15.16 9.19
N LEU A 520 14.34 16.06 8.74
CA LEU A 520 14.68 17.42 8.33
C LEU A 520 14.61 18.38 9.51
N VAL A 521 15.41 18.13 10.56
CA VAL A 521 15.31 18.83 11.86
C VAL A 521 15.46 20.37 11.77
N ASN A 522 16.12 20.86 10.73
CA ASN A 522 16.35 22.29 10.46
C ASN A 522 15.28 22.94 9.58
N LEU A 523 14.21 22.21 9.24
CA LEU A 523 13.12 22.69 8.40
C LEU A 523 12.32 23.78 9.11
N GLN A 524 12.24 24.95 8.48
CA GLN A 524 11.53 26.14 8.97
C GLN A 524 10.18 26.30 8.26
N HIS A 525 10.13 26.12 6.94
CA HIS A 525 8.91 26.31 6.17
C HIS A 525 8.53 25.01 5.46
N LEU A 526 7.29 24.59 5.64
CA LEU A 526 6.74 23.40 5.02
C LEU A 526 5.40 23.72 4.37
N ASN A 527 5.32 23.59 3.05
CA ASN A 527 4.07 23.74 2.31
C ASN A 527 3.64 22.37 1.76
N LEU A 528 2.52 21.87 2.27
CA LEU A 528 1.88 20.61 1.90
C LEU A 528 0.48 20.83 1.32
N MET A 529 0.16 22.04 0.86
CA MET A 529 -1.14 22.39 0.29
C MET A 529 -1.56 21.43 -0.83
N ASP A 530 -2.86 21.17 -1.03
CA ASP A 530 -3.41 20.32 -2.09
C ASP A 530 -2.75 18.92 -2.16
N ASN A 531 -2.60 18.25 -1.02
CA ASN A 531 -2.17 16.85 -0.94
C ASN A 531 -3.30 15.92 -0.49
N TYR A 532 -2.98 14.65 -0.23
CA TYR A 532 -3.92 13.60 0.16
C TYR A 532 -3.81 13.22 1.64
N LEU A 533 -3.44 14.18 2.51
CA LEU A 533 -3.41 13.95 3.95
C LEU A 533 -4.85 13.92 4.47
N VAL A 534 -5.32 12.73 4.85
CA VAL A 534 -6.72 12.51 5.23
C VAL A 534 -6.98 12.76 6.71
N ASP A 535 -6.02 12.40 7.57
CA ASP A 535 -6.17 12.45 9.02
C ASP A 535 -5.07 13.28 9.69
N HIS A 536 -5.37 13.96 10.79
CA HIS A 536 -4.42 14.78 11.54
C HIS A 536 -3.29 13.98 12.20
N ASP A 537 -3.48 12.69 12.45
CA ASP A 537 -2.44 11.79 12.97
C ASP A 537 -1.30 11.60 11.95
N SER A 538 -1.57 11.81 10.65
CA SER A 538 -0.51 11.83 9.63
C SER A 538 0.50 12.97 9.84
N LEU A 539 0.17 13.97 10.69
CA LEU A 539 1.02 15.11 11.01
C LEU A 539 1.93 14.88 12.22
N ILE A 540 1.82 13.75 12.93
CA ILE A 540 2.66 13.43 14.10
C ILE A 540 4.18 13.61 13.85
N PRO A 541 4.74 13.27 12.67
CA PRO A 541 6.16 13.51 12.38
C PRO A 541 6.61 14.98 12.52
N LEU A 542 5.69 15.95 12.42
CA LEU A 542 6.00 17.37 12.59
C LEU A 542 6.32 17.74 14.04
N ALA A 543 6.00 16.87 15.00
CA ALA A 543 6.33 17.04 16.41
C ALA A 543 7.84 17.08 16.65
N TYR A 544 8.65 16.52 15.74
CA TYR A 544 10.11 16.49 15.83
C TYR A 544 10.78 17.74 15.20
N LEU A 545 10.02 18.60 14.53
CA LEU A 545 10.56 19.75 13.79
C LEU A 545 10.58 21.02 14.65
N ALA A 546 11.58 21.11 15.53
CA ALA A 546 11.72 22.22 16.48
C ALA A 546 11.96 23.59 15.82
N ALA A 547 12.48 23.60 14.59
CA ALA A 547 12.77 24.79 13.81
C ALA A 547 11.58 25.28 12.97
N LEU A 548 10.47 24.53 12.89
CA LEU A 548 9.35 24.84 12.01
C LEU A 548 8.63 26.13 12.44
N GLN A 549 8.41 27.02 11.48
CA GLN A 549 7.80 28.34 11.63
C GLN A 549 6.58 28.53 10.73
N LEU A 550 6.52 27.85 9.59
CA LEU A 550 5.40 27.95 8.65
C LEU A 550 4.97 26.55 8.20
N LEU A 551 3.66 26.29 8.31
CA LEU A 551 3.01 25.09 7.79
C LEU A 551 1.77 25.48 6.99
N ASN A 552 1.65 25.00 5.75
CA ASN A 552 0.42 25.13 4.95
C ASN A 552 -0.14 23.74 4.62
N LEU A 553 -1.38 23.49 5.03
CA LEU A 553 -2.13 22.23 4.85
C LEU A 553 -3.42 22.42 4.04
N GLN A 554 -3.69 23.63 3.54
CA GLN A 554 -4.92 23.94 2.81
C GLN A 554 -5.14 22.98 1.63
N GLY A 555 -6.39 22.65 1.31
CA GLY A 555 -6.72 21.78 0.17
C GLY A 555 -6.51 20.28 0.40
N ASN A 556 -5.88 19.88 1.51
CA ASN A 556 -5.88 18.47 1.93
C ASN A 556 -7.26 18.06 2.47
N PRO A 557 -7.68 16.79 2.38
CA PRO A 557 -8.93 16.34 3.00
C PRO A 557 -9.04 16.67 4.50
N LEU A 558 -7.93 16.58 5.26
CA LEU A 558 -7.89 16.98 6.68
C LEU A 558 -8.14 18.47 6.94
N SER A 559 -7.98 19.33 5.93
CA SER A 559 -8.17 20.79 6.03
C SER A 559 -9.64 21.19 6.12
N TYR A 560 -10.53 20.33 5.63
CA TYR A 560 -11.99 20.53 5.67
C TYR A 560 -12.63 20.09 7.01
N HIS A 561 -11.87 19.51 7.92
CA HIS A 561 -12.38 19.11 9.24
C HIS A 561 -12.74 20.35 10.08
N PRO A 562 -13.90 20.39 10.80
CA PRO A 562 -14.34 21.57 11.54
C PRO A 562 -13.36 22.09 12.61
N GLN A 563 -12.53 21.20 13.17
CA GLN A 563 -11.49 21.52 14.15
C GLN A 563 -10.07 21.44 13.57
N HIS A 564 -9.91 21.58 12.24
CA HIS A 564 -8.65 21.35 11.53
C HIS A 564 -7.45 21.98 12.24
N ARG A 565 -7.48 23.29 12.44
CA ARG A 565 -6.33 24.03 12.97
C ARG A 565 -5.93 23.58 14.38
N ILE A 566 -6.92 23.39 15.26
CA ILE A 566 -6.69 22.94 16.64
C ILE A 566 -6.13 21.53 16.67
N ARG A 567 -6.56 20.64 15.77
CA ARG A 567 -5.99 19.29 15.67
C ARG A 567 -4.58 19.31 15.06
N SER A 568 -4.34 20.12 14.04
CA SER A 568 -3.01 20.27 13.42
C SER A 568 -1.96 20.74 14.41
N VAL A 569 -2.26 21.75 15.24
CA VAL A 569 -1.29 22.28 16.22
C VAL A 569 -0.90 21.28 17.32
N ARG A 570 -1.75 20.29 17.63
CA ARG A 570 -1.44 19.24 18.62
C ARG A 570 -0.31 18.33 18.19
N CYS A 571 -0.09 18.22 16.88
CA CYS A 571 0.95 17.43 16.25
C CYS A 571 2.25 18.23 16.01
N LEU A 572 2.29 19.52 16.37
CA LEU A 572 3.46 20.38 16.20
C LEU A 572 4.37 20.39 17.43
N HIS A 573 5.67 20.59 17.20
CA HIS A 573 6.65 20.74 18.27
C HIS A 573 6.31 21.91 19.22
N LYS A 574 6.59 21.75 20.52
CA LYS A 574 6.30 22.75 21.57
C LYS A 574 6.82 24.16 21.29
N ASN A 575 7.94 24.29 20.59
CA ASN A 575 8.54 25.60 20.25
C ASN A 575 7.63 26.47 19.38
N THR A 576 6.75 25.86 18.58
CA THR A 576 5.81 26.59 17.71
C THR A 576 4.86 27.51 18.49
N ALA A 577 4.66 27.27 19.79
CA ALA A 577 3.87 28.14 20.67
C ALA A 577 4.54 29.51 20.91
N THR A 578 5.87 29.48 20.99
CA THR A 578 6.72 30.62 21.37
C THR A 578 7.19 31.43 20.17
N VAL A 579 7.38 30.76 19.02
CA VAL A 579 7.78 31.39 17.76
C VAL A 579 6.57 32.02 17.07
N LYS A 580 6.78 32.99 16.17
CA LYS A 580 5.72 33.57 15.32
C LYS A 580 5.31 32.55 14.24
N PHE A 581 4.66 31.46 14.67
CA PHE A 581 4.26 30.37 13.81
C PHE A 581 3.05 30.75 12.95
N ILE A 582 3.08 30.37 11.67
CA ILE A 582 2.03 30.58 10.70
C ILE A 582 1.50 29.21 10.26
N LEU A 583 0.20 28.98 10.47
CA LEU A 583 -0.52 27.80 10.00
C LEU A 583 -1.54 28.25 8.96
N ASP A 584 -1.54 27.69 7.75
CA ASP A 584 -2.49 28.02 6.67
C ASP A 584 -2.61 29.53 6.44
N ASP A 585 -1.46 30.20 6.35
CA ASP A 585 -1.33 31.65 6.15
C ASP A 585 -1.88 32.52 7.30
N VAL A 586 -2.26 31.91 8.43
CA VAL A 586 -2.81 32.58 9.62
C VAL A 586 -2.00 32.23 10.87
N GLY A 587 -1.61 33.26 11.63
CA GLY A 587 -0.90 33.08 12.89
C GLY A 587 -1.72 32.34 13.96
N LEU A 588 -1.03 31.66 14.89
CA LEU A 588 -1.71 30.89 15.94
C LEU A 588 -2.43 31.79 16.97
N SER A 589 -3.68 31.47 17.24
CA SER A 589 -4.52 32.05 18.29
C SER A 589 -4.12 31.57 19.70
N LYS A 590 -4.63 32.24 20.75
CA LYS A 590 -4.30 31.89 22.14
C LYS A 590 -4.74 30.47 22.52
N SER A 591 -5.91 30.03 22.06
CA SER A 591 -6.44 28.67 22.31
C SER A 591 -5.66 27.59 21.55
N GLU A 592 -5.20 27.89 20.33
CA GLU A 592 -4.34 27.00 19.56
C GLU A 592 -2.98 26.82 20.23
N LYS A 593 -2.38 27.91 20.72
CA LYS A 593 -1.09 27.86 21.44
C LYS A 593 -1.14 26.99 22.70
N GLN A 594 -2.27 26.96 23.40
CA GLN A 594 -2.49 26.11 24.57
C GLN A 594 -2.65 24.63 24.24
N SER A 595 -2.96 24.30 22.98
CA SER A 595 -3.17 22.93 22.51
C SER A 595 -1.95 22.33 21.82
N ILE A 596 -0.84 23.06 21.72
CA ILE A 596 0.37 22.59 21.03
C ILE A 596 1.00 21.41 21.76
N ASN A 597 1.52 20.44 20.98
CA ASN A 597 2.30 19.30 21.47
C ASN A 597 1.55 18.36 22.43
N SER A 598 0.22 18.30 22.34
CA SER A 598 -0.59 17.43 23.21
C SER A 598 -0.73 15.98 22.70
N LEU A 599 -0.26 15.68 21.49
CA LEU A 599 -0.29 14.35 20.87
C LEU A 599 1.11 13.75 20.65
N HIS A 600 2.14 14.30 21.31
CA HIS A 600 3.51 13.79 21.19
C HIS A 600 3.60 12.34 21.69
N PRO A 601 4.17 11.39 20.93
CA PRO A 601 4.43 10.04 21.42
C PRO A 601 5.44 10.10 22.58
N LYS A 602 5.11 9.51 23.73
CA LYS A 602 6.15 9.12 24.72
C LYS A 602 6.70 7.75 24.29
N ILE A 603 8.01 7.51 24.54
CA ILE A 603 8.83 6.28 24.32
C ILE A 603 9.80 6.45 23.12
N LEU A 604 11.14 6.45 23.23
CA LEU A 604 12.09 5.59 23.97
C LEU A 604 13.25 6.38 24.63
N SER A 605 13.43 6.20 25.94
CA SER A 605 14.71 6.36 26.63
C SER A 605 15.36 4.98 26.76
N ALA A 606 16.47 4.74 26.07
CA ALA A 606 17.37 3.64 26.36
C ALA A 606 18.79 4.22 26.40
N GLU A 607 19.28 4.55 27.60
CA GLU A 607 20.71 4.77 27.81
C GLU A 607 21.37 3.46 28.31
N PRO A 608 22.63 3.21 27.94
CA PRO A 608 23.37 2.01 28.32
C PRO A 608 23.87 2.10 29.76
N SER A 609 23.80 0.98 30.48
CA SER A 609 24.34 0.82 31.81
C SER A 609 25.87 0.85 31.82
N SER A 610 26.44 1.86 32.49
CA SER A 610 27.78 1.78 33.06
C SER A 610 27.76 2.29 34.51
N SER A 611 28.72 1.81 35.28
CA SER A 611 28.72 1.53 36.72
C SER A 611 28.79 2.74 37.67
N SER A 612 27.98 2.67 38.73
CA SER A 612 28.13 3.18 40.10
C SER A 612 29.23 4.20 40.45
N HIS A 613 28.82 5.41 40.88
CA HIS A 613 29.11 5.97 42.22
C HIS A 613 28.27 7.23 42.54
N ASN A 614 27.55 7.15 43.67
CA ASN A 614 27.10 8.19 44.62
C ASN A 614 26.46 9.52 44.15
N SER A 615 25.14 9.59 44.40
CA SER A 615 24.37 10.67 45.08
C SER A 615 24.82 12.13 44.95
N GLU A 616 24.05 12.92 44.19
CA GLU A 616 23.25 14.09 44.63
C GLU A 616 22.80 14.93 43.41
N GLY A 617 21.50 15.25 43.32
CA GLY A 617 20.96 16.38 42.54
C GLY A 617 20.48 16.10 41.10
N ASN A 618 19.17 15.92 40.96
CA ASN A 618 18.44 16.13 39.70
C ASN A 618 18.55 17.61 39.25
N ASP A 619 19.02 17.88 38.03
CA ASP A 619 18.68 19.05 37.18
C ASP A 619 19.62 19.16 35.96
N ILE A 620 19.34 18.48 34.83
CA ILE A 620 20.14 18.68 33.58
C ILE A 620 19.32 18.85 32.28
N PHE A 621 18.01 18.57 32.20
CA PHE A 621 17.25 18.76 30.95
C PHE A 621 16.38 20.03 30.85
N ASP A 622 16.58 20.99 31.76
CA ASP A 622 15.96 22.32 31.65
C ASP A 622 17.02 23.43 31.64
N ARG A 623 17.74 23.57 30.52
CA ARG A 623 18.46 24.80 30.21
C ARG A 623 18.18 25.23 28.78
N SER A 624 17.43 26.33 28.70
CA SER A 624 17.36 27.26 27.58
C SER A 624 18.70 27.40 26.84
N ILE A 625 18.76 26.92 25.59
CA ILE A 625 19.81 27.33 24.66
C ILE A 625 19.46 28.75 24.21
N ARG A 626 19.94 29.75 24.96
CA ARG A 626 20.10 31.10 24.42
C ARG A 626 21.17 31.01 23.32
N ILE A 627 20.78 31.35 22.11
CA ILE A 627 21.68 31.57 20.98
C ILE A 627 22.77 32.56 21.43
N ARG A 628 24.02 32.11 21.51
CA ARG A 628 25.19 32.99 21.55
C ARG A 628 25.69 33.16 20.12
N PRO A 629 26.07 34.38 19.67
CA PRO A 629 26.76 34.52 18.41
C PRO A 629 28.13 33.83 18.53
N ALA A 630 28.46 32.97 17.56
CA ALA A 630 29.76 32.31 17.49
C ALA A 630 30.84 33.38 17.26
N VAL A 631 31.78 33.46 18.20
CA VAL A 631 33.07 34.15 18.02
C VAL A 631 34.01 33.12 17.39
N ILE A 632 34.59 33.47 16.25
CA ILE A 632 35.58 32.66 15.54
C ILE A 632 36.85 32.64 16.38
N ALA A 633 37.40 31.46 16.64
CA ALA A 633 38.77 31.31 17.13
C ALA A 633 39.70 31.40 15.93
N ASP A 634 40.65 32.33 15.97
CA ASP A 634 41.51 32.76 14.85
C ASP A 634 42.60 31.75 14.41
N ASP A 635 42.61 30.50 14.89
CA ASP A 635 43.78 29.62 14.74
C ASP A 635 43.71 28.62 13.57
N ILE A 636 42.81 28.81 12.59
CA ILE A 636 42.71 27.93 11.40
C ILE A 636 42.84 28.72 10.09
N LEU A 637 43.29 29.97 10.12
CA LEU A 637 43.44 30.81 8.90
C LEU A 637 44.84 30.84 8.27
N ASP A 638 45.88 30.28 8.89
CA ASP A 638 47.25 30.39 8.35
C ASP A 638 47.62 29.33 7.28
N CYS A 639 46.77 28.33 7.01
CA CYS A 639 47.10 27.25 6.09
C CYS A 639 46.47 27.35 4.68
N LEU A 640 45.66 28.38 4.40
CA LEU A 640 44.88 28.46 3.14
C LEU A 640 45.05 29.76 2.34
N GLU A 641 45.87 30.71 2.78
CA GLU A 641 46.03 32.02 2.10
C GLU A 641 47.06 32.05 0.94
N SER A 642 47.62 30.91 0.49
CA SER A 642 48.71 30.94 -0.50
C SER A 642 48.30 30.95 -1.98
N SER A 643 47.01 30.96 -2.34
CA SER A 643 46.63 31.12 -3.75
C SER A 643 45.20 31.60 -3.94
N LEU A 644 45.00 32.91 -4.08
CA LEU A 644 44.13 33.54 -5.09
C LEU A 644 44.21 35.09 -5.00
N PRO A 645 44.23 35.83 -6.12
CA PRO A 645 44.47 37.28 -6.11
C PRO A 645 43.24 38.12 -5.75
N SER A 646 43.54 39.23 -5.11
CA SER A 646 42.70 40.35 -4.67
C SER A 646 41.95 41.09 -5.80
N VAL A 647 40.64 41.30 -5.63
CA VAL A 647 39.95 42.54 -6.06
C VAL A 647 38.85 42.87 -5.05
N VAL A 648 39.03 43.96 -4.31
CA VAL A 648 38.01 44.63 -3.49
C VAL A 648 37.82 46.02 -4.09
N SER A 649 36.56 46.46 -4.24
CA SER A 649 36.21 47.87 -4.01
C SER A 649 34.71 48.08 -3.79
N HIS A 650 34.41 48.44 -2.53
CA HIS A 650 33.48 49.46 -2.05
C HIS A 650 31.97 49.41 -2.36
N ALA A 651 31.19 49.23 -1.29
CA ALA A 651 29.93 49.94 -1.10
C ALA A 651 29.78 50.37 0.37
N SER A 652 29.47 51.66 0.58
CA SER A 652 29.21 52.30 1.86
C SER A 652 27.73 52.14 2.29
N PRO A 653 27.39 52.27 3.58
CA PRO A 653 26.05 51.99 4.10
C PRO A 653 25.19 53.26 4.22
N VAL A 654 23.89 53.19 3.87
CA VAL A 654 22.88 54.17 4.33
C VAL A 654 21.54 53.47 4.60
N GLU A 655 20.94 53.86 5.72
CA GLU A 655 19.86 53.24 6.48
C GLU A 655 18.43 53.64 6.09
N SER A 656 17.51 52.82 6.64
CA SER A 656 16.24 53.14 7.32
C SER A 656 14.90 53.37 6.60
N ASP A 657 14.81 53.66 5.30
CA ASP A 657 13.49 53.77 4.64
C ASP A 657 13.00 52.47 3.97
N ASN A 658 13.82 51.42 3.99
CA ASN A 658 13.60 50.20 3.22
C ASN A 658 12.63 49.19 3.86
N LYS A 659 12.21 49.32 5.13
CA LYS A 659 11.45 48.23 5.80
C LYS A 659 9.98 48.17 5.40
N GLU A 660 9.31 49.31 5.23
CA GLU A 660 7.92 49.33 4.78
C GLU A 660 7.80 49.14 3.26
N GLN A 661 8.77 49.67 2.50
CA GLN A 661 8.92 49.34 1.07
C GLN A 661 9.27 47.87 0.86
N LEU A 662 10.16 47.24 1.66
CA LEU A 662 10.38 45.80 1.61
C LEU A 662 9.12 45.03 1.98
N ALA A 663 8.34 45.47 2.97
CA ALA A 663 7.13 44.75 3.36
C ALA A 663 6.04 44.81 2.28
N SER A 664 5.91 45.95 1.58
CA SER A 664 5.00 46.09 0.45
C SER A 664 5.52 45.32 -0.78
N LEU A 665 6.81 45.44 -1.11
CA LEU A 665 7.47 44.66 -2.16
C LEU A 665 7.40 43.17 -1.86
N HIS A 666 7.50 42.73 -0.61
CA HIS A 666 7.41 41.32 -0.24
C HIS A 666 5.97 40.80 -0.34
N LYS A 667 4.97 41.62 -0.03
CA LYS A 667 3.55 41.30 -0.29
C LYS A 667 3.24 41.24 -1.79
N ASP A 668 3.78 42.19 -2.56
CA ASP A 668 3.63 42.23 -4.01
C ASP A 668 4.44 41.11 -4.69
N TYR A 669 5.60 40.73 -4.14
CA TYR A 669 6.42 39.61 -4.59
C TYR A 669 5.79 38.26 -4.28
N ILE A 670 5.20 38.10 -3.09
CA ILE A 670 4.38 36.93 -2.75
C ILE A 670 3.18 36.86 -3.70
N ARG A 671 2.49 37.97 -3.97
CA ARG A 671 1.39 38.03 -4.94
C ARG A 671 1.83 37.70 -6.37
N ILE A 672 3.00 38.18 -6.81
CA ILE A 672 3.60 37.84 -8.11
C ILE A 672 4.02 36.37 -8.17
N LEU A 673 4.52 35.78 -7.08
CA LEU A 673 4.79 34.35 -6.98
C LEU A 673 3.49 33.52 -7.07
N TYR A 674 2.39 33.98 -6.46
CA TYR A 674 1.07 33.35 -6.61
C TYR A 674 0.50 33.48 -8.03
N ASP A 675 0.66 34.62 -8.70
CA ASP A 675 0.13 34.87 -10.06
C ASP A 675 1.03 34.32 -11.19
N LYS A 676 2.34 34.12 -10.93
CA LYS A 676 3.33 33.72 -11.96
C LYS A 676 4.06 32.40 -11.67
N ALA A 677 3.69 31.63 -10.66
CA ALA A 677 4.12 30.23 -10.52
C ALA A 677 3.42 29.34 -11.57
N GLY A 678 3.75 29.61 -12.83
CA GLY A 678 3.15 29.05 -14.04
C GLY A 678 3.71 29.63 -15.34
N VAL A 679 4.72 30.52 -15.29
CA VAL A 679 5.29 31.14 -16.51
C VAL A 679 6.70 30.61 -16.81
N SER A 680 6.70 29.50 -17.55
CA SER A 680 7.46 29.14 -18.77
C SER A 680 8.87 29.72 -19.03
N ALA A 681 9.73 28.82 -19.54
CA ALA A 681 10.94 29.03 -20.34
C ALA A 681 10.71 29.81 -21.67
N ARG A 682 9.93 30.90 -21.62
CA ARG A 682 9.54 31.71 -22.77
C ARG A 682 10.49 32.88 -23.06
N ASP A 683 11.40 33.18 -22.14
CA ASP A 683 12.31 34.33 -22.27
C ASP A 683 13.58 34.04 -23.08
N ALA A 684 13.75 32.82 -23.62
CA ALA A 684 14.86 32.46 -24.50
C ALA A 684 14.46 32.19 -25.97
N ILE A 685 13.16 32.20 -26.30
CA ILE A 685 12.69 31.86 -27.67
C ILE A 685 11.60 32.84 -28.10
N LYS A 686 11.97 34.11 -28.18
CA LYS A 686 11.33 35.08 -29.08
C LYS A 686 12.35 35.44 -30.15
N GLU A 687 12.44 34.59 -31.18
CA GLU A 687 12.71 34.97 -32.56
C GLU A 687 12.73 33.69 -33.42
N GLY A 688 11.87 33.63 -34.43
CA GLY A 688 11.83 32.51 -35.39
C GLY A 688 10.42 32.06 -35.76
N ASN A 689 9.62 32.97 -36.33
CA ASN A 689 8.42 32.60 -37.08
C ASN A 689 8.81 32.09 -38.47
N GLY A 690 8.08 31.07 -38.95
CA GLY A 690 7.95 30.75 -40.38
C GLY A 690 8.19 29.28 -40.69
N PHE A 691 7.11 28.54 -40.94
CA PHE A 691 6.85 27.84 -42.21
C PHE A 691 5.78 26.75 -41.98
N ALA A 692 4.58 27.03 -42.49
CA ALA A 692 3.57 26.04 -42.83
C ALA A 692 3.69 25.75 -44.34
N GLU A 693 3.06 24.64 -44.76
CA GLU A 693 3.00 24.08 -46.12
C GLU A 693 4.03 23.00 -46.46
N THR A 694 3.75 21.76 -46.04
CA THR A 694 3.90 20.54 -46.86
C THR A 694 3.27 19.34 -46.15
N HIS A 695 1.94 19.27 -46.11
CA HIS A 695 1.22 18.08 -45.65
C HIS A 695 0.12 17.71 -46.64
N GLN A 696 0.39 16.68 -47.45
CA GLN A 696 -0.62 15.79 -48.03
C GLN A 696 -0.03 14.60 -48.79
N GLN A 697 1.28 14.54 -49.04
CA GLN A 697 1.89 13.50 -49.88
C GLN A 697 2.56 12.32 -49.14
N LEU A 698 2.70 12.37 -47.81
CA LEU A 698 3.50 11.37 -47.06
C LEU A 698 2.70 10.17 -46.53
N LEU A 699 1.36 10.19 -46.58
CA LEU A 699 0.50 9.12 -46.01
C LEU A 699 0.00 8.09 -47.04
N SER A 700 0.27 8.28 -48.34
CA SER A 700 -0.28 7.43 -49.41
C SER A 700 0.70 6.40 -49.99
N SER A 701 1.93 6.31 -49.49
CA SER A 701 2.99 5.54 -50.16
C SER A 701 3.32 4.18 -49.54
N THR A 702 2.52 3.64 -48.62
CA THR A 702 2.73 2.28 -48.09
C THR A 702 1.44 1.47 -48.01
N PRO A 703 1.48 0.14 -48.30
CA PRO A 703 0.32 -0.75 -48.18
C PRO A 703 -0.31 -0.79 -46.77
N LEU A 704 0.46 -0.40 -45.75
CA LEU A 704 0.00 -0.33 -44.35
C LEU A 704 -0.84 0.93 -44.08
N GLY A 705 -0.57 2.04 -44.77
CA GLY A 705 -1.37 3.27 -44.68
C GLY A 705 -2.81 3.09 -45.17
N GLU A 706 -3.00 2.25 -46.19
CA GLU A 706 -4.32 1.89 -46.72
C GLU A 706 -5.14 1.03 -45.75
N SER A 707 -4.50 0.09 -45.04
CA SER A 707 -5.15 -0.72 -44.00
C SER A 707 -5.57 0.12 -42.78
N ILE A 708 -4.84 1.18 -42.47
CA ILE A 708 -5.14 2.11 -41.37
C ILE A 708 -6.30 3.03 -41.77
N LEU A 709 -6.34 3.51 -43.02
CA LEU A 709 -7.48 4.28 -43.55
C LEU A 709 -8.79 3.48 -43.55
N ASN A 710 -8.73 2.19 -43.87
CA ASN A 710 -9.90 1.30 -43.81
C ASN A 710 -10.38 1.07 -42.37
N THR A 711 -9.45 0.93 -41.41
CA THR A 711 -9.79 0.78 -39.99
C THR A 711 -10.41 2.06 -39.41
N ILE A 712 -9.93 3.24 -39.84
CA ILE A 712 -10.51 4.54 -39.50
C ILE A 712 -11.93 4.66 -40.07
N GLN A 713 -12.18 4.16 -41.29
CA GLN A 713 -13.52 4.14 -41.91
C GLN A 713 -14.50 3.19 -41.22
N ASP A 714 -14.05 2.06 -40.67
CA ASP A 714 -14.90 1.17 -39.88
C ASP A 714 -15.24 1.78 -38.51
N THR A 715 -14.33 2.55 -37.92
CA THR A 715 -14.59 3.31 -36.68
C THR A 715 -15.60 4.45 -36.92
N LEU A 716 -15.63 5.02 -38.13
CA LEU A 716 -16.60 6.06 -38.54
C LEU A 716 -18.02 5.53 -38.79
N LYS A 717 -18.21 4.21 -38.99
CA LYS A 717 -19.54 3.61 -39.14
C LYS A 717 -20.27 3.44 -37.81
N GLU A 718 -19.55 3.21 -36.71
CA GLU A 718 -20.14 3.09 -35.38
C GLU A 718 -20.67 4.45 -34.83
N ASP A 719 -20.09 5.58 -35.26
CA ASP A 719 -20.51 6.92 -34.83
C ASP A 719 -21.77 7.46 -35.56
N ASN A 720 -22.09 6.94 -36.76
CA ASN A 720 -23.28 7.38 -37.51
C ASN A 720 -24.59 6.75 -37.01
N ASP A 721 -24.54 5.62 -36.30
CA ASP A 721 -25.73 4.96 -35.76
C ASP A 721 -26.13 5.48 -34.35
N LEU A 722 -25.27 6.28 -33.70
CA LEU A 722 -25.53 6.88 -32.38
C LEU A 722 -26.03 8.33 -32.43
N SER A 723 -26.01 8.98 -33.60
CA SER A 723 -26.39 10.40 -33.76
C SER A 723 -27.81 10.63 -34.28
N ASN A 724 -28.54 9.58 -34.67
CA ASN A 724 -29.92 9.66 -35.15
C ASN A 724 -30.86 8.80 -34.30
N ASN A 725 -31.15 9.20 -33.06
CA ASN A 725 -32.43 8.92 -32.37
C ASN A 725 -32.51 9.63 -31.02
N THR A 726 -32.80 10.93 -31.05
CA THR A 726 -33.38 11.66 -29.91
C THR A 726 -34.58 12.44 -30.40
N THR A 727 -35.73 11.77 -30.54
CA THR A 727 -37.06 12.39 -30.47
C THR A 727 -38.12 11.30 -30.29
N GLY A 728 -38.92 11.40 -29.22
CA GLY A 728 -40.33 10.99 -29.24
C GLY A 728 -40.71 9.67 -28.57
N GLU A 729 -41.39 9.84 -27.42
CA GLU A 729 -42.63 9.14 -27.02
C GLU A 729 -42.59 7.66 -26.57
N TYR A 730 -42.98 7.49 -25.30
CA TYR A 730 -43.53 6.25 -24.75
C TYR A 730 -44.74 5.78 -25.55
N ILE A 731 -44.87 4.47 -25.78
CA ILE A 731 -46.13 3.70 -25.71
C ILE A 731 -45.81 2.20 -25.56
N THR A 732 -46.52 1.60 -24.59
CA THR A 732 -46.67 0.18 -24.28
C THR A 732 -47.37 -0.62 -25.39
N ALA A 733 -47.08 -1.91 -25.51
CA ALA A 733 -48.04 -3.02 -25.33
C ALA A 733 -47.54 -4.32 -25.98
N SER A 734 -47.84 -5.40 -25.29
CA SER A 734 -48.03 -6.75 -25.81
C SER A 734 -48.89 -6.76 -27.08
N ASP A 735 -48.69 -7.75 -27.95
CA ASP A 735 -49.72 -8.78 -28.18
C ASP A 735 -49.32 -9.85 -29.21
N ASN A 736 -49.73 -11.07 -28.84
CA ASN A 736 -50.23 -12.20 -29.64
C ASN A 736 -49.27 -13.20 -30.31
N ALA A 737 -49.00 -14.28 -29.55
CA ALA A 737 -49.66 -15.59 -29.67
C ALA A 737 -50.02 -16.13 -31.07
N ASN A 738 -49.52 -17.33 -31.40
CA ASN A 738 -50.30 -18.57 -31.32
C ASN A 738 -49.50 -19.83 -31.74
N ASN A 739 -49.56 -20.83 -30.85
CA ASN A 739 -49.78 -22.27 -30.98
C ASN A 739 -49.23 -23.12 -32.15
N GLU A 740 -48.74 -24.30 -31.73
CA GLU A 740 -48.92 -25.69 -32.23
C GLU A 740 -47.58 -26.45 -32.02
N GLU A 741 -47.44 -27.65 -31.45
CA GLU A 741 -48.32 -28.76 -31.06
C GLU A 741 -47.52 -29.69 -30.10
N GLN A 742 -48.23 -30.41 -29.22
CA GLN A 742 -47.76 -31.61 -28.50
C GLN A 742 -48.31 -32.87 -29.20
N PRO A 743 -47.72 -34.07 -29.03
CA PRO A 743 -48.37 -35.01 -28.11
C PRO A 743 -47.45 -36.00 -27.34
N ASP A 744 -47.88 -36.26 -26.09
CA ASP A 744 -48.00 -37.51 -25.30
C ASP A 744 -47.07 -38.73 -25.48
N VAL A 745 -46.66 -39.32 -24.33
CA VAL A 745 -47.06 -40.66 -23.85
C VAL A 745 -46.51 -40.92 -22.42
N TYR A 746 -47.41 -41.31 -21.51
CA TYR A 746 -47.14 -41.91 -20.19
C TYR A 746 -46.75 -43.39 -20.33
N THR A 747 -45.84 -43.91 -19.49
CA THR A 747 -46.10 -44.98 -18.47
C THR A 747 -44.82 -45.60 -17.89
N ASP A 748 -44.90 -45.80 -16.57
CA ASP A 748 -44.37 -46.90 -15.74
C ASP A 748 -42.94 -46.90 -15.16
N MET A 749 -42.94 -46.80 -13.82
CA MET A 749 -41.89 -47.23 -12.90
C MET A 749 -41.72 -48.75 -12.89
N PRO A 750 -40.55 -49.23 -12.42
CA PRO A 750 -40.57 -49.95 -11.15
C PRO A 750 -39.55 -49.41 -10.11
N THR A 751 -39.94 -49.63 -8.85
CA THR A 751 -39.19 -49.54 -7.59
C THR A 751 -37.93 -50.41 -7.57
N ASP A 752 -36.82 -49.94 -7.00
CA ASP A 752 -36.45 -50.21 -5.60
C ASP A 752 -35.05 -49.67 -5.23
N GLU A 753 -34.90 -49.44 -3.92
CA GLU A 753 -33.66 -49.42 -3.12
C GLU A 753 -32.70 -48.20 -3.19
N ASN A 754 -32.97 -47.27 -2.26
CA ASN A 754 -32.09 -46.81 -1.18
C ASN A 754 -30.64 -46.36 -1.44
N GLN A 755 -30.37 -45.18 -0.84
CA GLN A 755 -29.09 -44.63 -0.36
C GLN A 755 -28.23 -43.85 -1.37
N GLU A 756 -28.41 -42.54 -1.37
CA GLU A 756 -27.36 -41.52 -1.56
C GLU A 756 -27.93 -40.18 -1.05
N ALA A 757 -27.49 -39.70 0.12
CA ALA A 757 -26.22 -39.01 0.38
C ALA A 757 -26.50 -37.50 0.45
N GLU A 758 -26.95 -37.14 1.65
CA GLU A 758 -27.12 -35.77 2.14
C GLU A 758 -25.86 -34.94 1.90
N THR A 759 -26.10 -33.77 1.32
CA THR A 759 -25.23 -32.62 1.37
C THR A 759 -24.97 -32.26 2.84
N THR A 760 -23.70 -32.33 3.26
CA THR A 760 -23.25 -31.74 4.52
C THR A 760 -23.33 -30.22 4.46
N GLU A 761 -24.50 -29.71 4.83
CA GLU A 761 -24.65 -28.43 5.51
C GLU A 761 -24.15 -28.62 6.95
N GLU A 762 -22.84 -28.44 7.17
CA GLU A 762 -22.35 -28.12 8.52
C GLU A 762 -22.60 -26.61 8.77
N SER A 763 -23.24 -26.13 9.83
CA SER A 763 -24.28 -26.64 10.74
C SER A 763 -24.74 -25.40 11.55
N GLU A 764 -25.69 -24.60 11.04
CA GLU A 764 -26.34 -23.55 11.86
C GLU A 764 -27.33 -24.15 12.89
N ASP A 765 -27.63 -25.44 12.76
CA ASP A 765 -28.58 -26.17 13.61
C ASP A 765 -27.94 -26.79 14.87
N GLU A 766 -26.60 -26.93 14.93
CA GLU A 766 -25.92 -27.41 16.16
C GLU A 766 -25.87 -26.34 17.28
N GLU A 767 -26.08 -25.05 16.98
CA GLU A 767 -26.28 -24.02 18.02
C GLU A 767 -27.73 -23.97 18.54
N LEU A 768 -28.72 -24.53 17.81
CA LEU A 768 -30.14 -24.45 18.16
C LEU A 768 -30.58 -25.50 19.18
N GLU A 769 -29.96 -26.69 19.21
CA GLU A 769 -30.32 -27.75 20.17
C GLU A 769 -29.86 -27.48 21.62
N SER A 770 -29.07 -26.43 21.87
CA SER A 770 -28.68 -26.01 23.24
C SER A 770 -29.46 -24.81 23.78
N GLY A 771 -30.40 -24.26 22.99
CA GLY A 771 -30.85 -22.87 23.13
C GLY A 771 -32.37 -22.61 23.09
N GLU A 772 -33.24 -23.63 23.12
CA GLU A 772 -34.71 -23.43 23.10
C GLU A 772 -35.22 -22.46 24.19
N SER A 773 -34.44 -22.31 25.26
CA SER A 773 -34.77 -21.42 26.36
C SER A 773 -34.20 -19.99 26.20
N ASN A 774 -33.59 -19.59 25.09
CA ASN A 774 -32.95 -18.26 24.94
C ASN A 774 -33.46 -17.45 23.73
N ILE A 775 -34.71 -17.70 23.34
CA ILE A 775 -35.37 -17.01 22.23
C ILE A 775 -36.41 -16.05 22.82
N PHE A 776 -36.35 -14.79 22.41
CA PHE A 776 -37.20 -13.73 22.92
C PHE A 776 -37.88 -13.00 21.75
N MET A 777 -39.19 -12.75 21.86
CA MET A 777 -39.89 -11.86 20.93
C MET A 777 -39.74 -10.42 21.44
N ALA A 778 -39.15 -9.55 20.63
CA ALA A 778 -38.88 -8.17 21.03
C ALA A 778 -39.26 -7.18 19.93
N ASN A 779 -39.69 -6.00 20.34
CA ASN A 779 -39.91 -4.86 19.47
C ASN A 779 -38.75 -3.87 19.59
N LEU A 780 -38.14 -3.50 18.45
CA LEU A 780 -37.11 -2.47 18.40
C LEU A 780 -37.76 -1.08 18.42
N LYS A 781 -37.28 -0.17 19.27
CA LYS A 781 -37.82 1.20 19.35
C LYS A 781 -37.84 1.88 17.97
N GLY A 782 -39.05 2.10 17.43
CA GLY A 782 -39.28 2.68 16.10
C GLY A 782 -39.19 1.70 14.91
N GLY A 783 -39.20 0.38 15.17
CA GLY A 783 -39.06 -0.68 14.18
C GLY A 783 -40.09 -1.83 14.33
N ASN A 784 -39.88 -2.90 13.56
CA ASN A 784 -40.76 -4.07 13.52
C ASN A 784 -40.42 -5.08 14.64
N ASP A 785 -41.34 -6.02 14.87
CA ASP A 785 -41.11 -7.18 15.75
C ASP A 785 -39.98 -8.05 15.21
N ILE A 786 -39.12 -8.51 16.12
CA ILE A 786 -37.97 -9.34 15.81
C ILE A 786 -37.84 -10.49 16.81
N ILE A 787 -37.19 -11.56 16.36
CA ILE A 787 -36.77 -12.65 17.24
C ILE A 787 -35.32 -12.39 17.65
N VAL A 788 -35.10 -12.29 18.95
CA VAL A 788 -33.77 -12.14 19.55
C VAL A 788 -33.35 -13.48 20.12
N ILE A 789 -32.25 -14.03 19.60
CA ILE A 789 -31.65 -15.28 20.08
C ILE A 789 -30.38 -14.95 20.85
N LEU A 790 -30.34 -15.34 22.12
CA LEU A 790 -29.20 -15.14 23.01
C LEU A 790 -28.38 -16.43 23.14
N THR A 791 -27.17 -16.43 22.59
CA THR A 791 -26.20 -17.52 22.78
C THR A 791 -25.17 -17.14 23.85
N GLN A 792 -24.26 -18.05 24.21
CA GLN A 792 -23.19 -17.76 25.18
C GLN A 792 -22.21 -16.67 24.69
N THR A 793 -22.13 -16.44 23.38
CA THR A 793 -21.12 -15.55 22.77
C THR A 793 -21.74 -14.39 21.97
N HIS A 794 -22.99 -14.50 21.55
CA HIS A 794 -23.63 -13.53 20.65
C HIS A 794 -25.12 -13.30 20.93
N ILE A 795 -25.59 -12.10 20.59
CA ILE A 795 -26.99 -11.75 20.40
C ILE A 795 -27.25 -11.74 18.89
N THR A 796 -28.22 -12.53 18.42
CA THR A 796 -28.64 -12.57 17.02
C THR A 796 -30.07 -12.07 16.87
N GLU A 797 -30.29 -11.10 15.99
CA GLU A 797 -31.61 -10.59 15.60
C GLU A 797 -32.04 -11.29 14.31
N LYS A 798 -33.24 -11.85 14.28
CA LYS A 798 -33.85 -12.50 13.11
C LYS A 798 -35.24 -11.92 12.82
N ASP A 799 -35.59 -11.91 11.54
CA ASP A 799 -36.93 -11.58 11.07
C ASP A 799 -37.92 -12.71 11.44
N PRO A 800 -39.07 -12.42 12.06
CA PRO A 800 -39.99 -13.43 12.57
C PRO A 800 -40.71 -14.24 11.47
N ILE A 801 -40.75 -13.74 10.23
CA ILE A 801 -41.50 -14.37 9.13
C ILE A 801 -40.60 -15.29 8.31
N ASN A 802 -39.38 -14.86 7.99
CA ASN A 802 -38.47 -15.59 7.09
C ASN A 802 -37.20 -16.11 7.79
N MET A 803 -37.05 -15.88 9.10
CA MET A 803 -35.90 -16.30 9.93
C MET A 803 -34.53 -15.78 9.44
N LYS A 804 -34.50 -14.78 8.57
CA LYS A 804 -33.27 -14.18 8.05
C LYS A 804 -32.61 -13.32 9.13
N SER A 805 -31.29 -13.44 9.27
CA SER A 805 -30.53 -12.64 10.24
C SER A 805 -30.50 -11.16 9.83
N LEU A 806 -30.96 -10.30 10.74
CA LEU A 806 -30.98 -8.84 10.63
C LEU A 806 -29.71 -8.22 11.22
N GLY A 807 -29.13 -8.86 12.24
CA GLY A 807 -27.89 -8.42 12.89
C GLY A 807 -27.35 -9.46 13.87
N ARG A 808 -26.04 -9.49 14.07
CA ARG A 808 -25.36 -10.31 15.09
C ARG A 808 -24.33 -9.46 15.83
N PHE A 809 -24.40 -9.46 17.16
CA PHE A 809 -23.57 -8.68 18.06
C PHE A 809 -22.85 -9.61 19.03
N THR A 810 -21.53 -9.42 19.18
CA THR A 810 -20.72 -10.18 20.14
C THR A 810 -21.01 -9.71 21.56
N LEU A 811 -21.23 -10.63 22.49
CA LEU A 811 -21.45 -10.28 23.90
C LEU A 811 -20.22 -9.61 24.50
N ASP A 812 -19.00 -9.93 24.07
CA ASP A 812 -17.76 -9.26 24.49
C ASP A 812 -17.76 -7.75 24.25
N SER A 813 -18.48 -7.30 23.23
CA SER A 813 -18.64 -5.87 22.93
C SER A 813 -19.77 -5.19 23.71
N LEU A 814 -20.61 -5.93 24.42
CA LEU A 814 -21.70 -5.36 25.22
C LEU A 814 -21.11 -4.60 26.42
N TYR A 815 -21.33 -3.28 26.42
CA TYR A 815 -20.79 -2.33 27.38
C TYR A 815 -21.78 -2.06 28.52
N THR A 816 -23.05 -1.80 28.20
CA THR A 816 -24.10 -1.59 29.22
C THR A 816 -25.39 -2.35 28.89
N CYS A 817 -26.13 -2.71 29.93
CA CYS A 817 -27.48 -3.29 29.87
C CYS A 817 -28.31 -2.69 31.02
N ASN A 818 -29.31 -1.87 30.69
CA ASN A 818 -30.16 -1.14 31.64
C ASN A 818 -31.64 -1.24 31.27
N LYS A 819 -32.53 -1.23 32.27
CA LYS A 819 -33.97 -1.04 32.05
C LYS A 819 -34.31 0.44 32.06
N ILE A 820 -35.01 0.89 31.04
CA ILE A 820 -35.43 2.29 30.86
C ILE A 820 -36.93 2.30 30.63
N ILE A 821 -37.66 3.18 31.31
CA ILE A 821 -39.09 3.40 31.08
C ILE A 821 -39.22 4.72 30.32
N GLU A 822 -39.78 4.66 29.12
CA GLU A 822 -40.11 5.82 28.29
C GLU A 822 -41.53 5.64 27.74
N ASP A 823 -42.36 6.68 27.82
CA ASP A 823 -43.75 6.68 27.34
C ASP A 823 -44.60 5.48 27.83
N ASP A 824 -44.47 5.15 29.13
CA ASP A 824 -45.12 3.99 29.79
C ASP A 824 -44.75 2.60 29.23
N ILE A 825 -43.68 2.51 28.40
CA ILE A 825 -43.14 1.25 27.87
C ILE A 825 -41.76 0.98 28.50
N GLU A 826 -41.55 -0.25 28.98
CA GLU A 826 -40.29 -0.69 29.59
C GLU A 826 -39.36 -1.29 28.52
N TYR A 827 -38.26 -0.60 28.25
CA TYR A 827 -37.21 -1.00 27.31
C TYR A 827 -35.97 -1.55 28.02
N ILE A 828 -35.35 -2.56 27.42
CA ILE A 828 -33.99 -2.99 27.72
C ILE A 828 -33.05 -2.28 26.76
N TYR A 829 -32.26 -1.38 27.31
CA TYR A 829 -31.24 -0.62 26.59
C TYR A 829 -29.90 -1.35 26.65
N LEU A 830 -29.37 -1.68 25.46
CA LEU A 830 -28.05 -2.28 25.28
C LEU A 830 -27.14 -1.30 24.55
N GLU A 831 -25.93 -1.12 25.05
CA GLU A 831 -24.88 -0.34 24.38
C GLU A 831 -23.69 -1.24 24.09
N PHE A 832 -23.15 -1.16 22.87
CA PHE A 832 -22.03 -1.95 22.41
C PHE A 832 -20.83 -1.03 22.10
N ASP A 833 -19.65 -1.43 22.57
CA ASP A 833 -18.35 -0.80 22.30
C ASP A 833 -17.90 -1.11 20.86
N THR A 834 -18.57 -0.52 19.87
CA THR A 834 -18.30 -0.72 18.44
C THR A 834 -18.46 0.58 17.64
N VAL A 835 -17.70 0.72 16.54
CA VAL A 835 -17.74 1.88 15.62
C VAL A 835 -18.90 1.79 14.60
N ARG A 836 -19.85 0.86 14.79
CA ARG A 836 -20.97 0.67 13.84
C ARG A 836 -22.07 1.72 14.09
N ILE A 837 -22.80 2.09 13.05
CA ILE A 837 -23.89 3.11 13.06
C ILE A 837 -25.04 2.77 14.04
N ASN A 838 -25.09 1.55 14.58
CA ASN A 838 -26.10 1.08 15.55
C ASN A 838 -25.43 0.57 16.85
N SER A 839 -24.62 1.42 17.50
CA SER A 839 -23.92 1.07 18.76
C SER A 839 -24.86 0.89 19.95
N SER A 840 -26.12 1.32 19.86
CA SER A 840 -27.11 1.18 20.92
C SER A 840 -28.43 0.59 20.42
N LYS A 841 -29.09 -0.24 21.23
CA LYS A 841 -30.35 -0.93 20.93
C LYS A 841 -31.34 -0.79 22.08
N TYR A 842 -32.62 -0.66 21.74
CA TYR A 842 -33.74 -0.60 22.68
C TYR A 842 -34.71 -1.73 22.34
N TYR A 843 -34.82 -2.72 23.21
CA TYR A 843 -35.73 -3.85 23.05
C TYR A 843 -36.90 -3.71 24.03
N SER A 844 -38.12 -3.68 23.52
CA SER A 844 -39.32 -3.87 24.34
C SER A 844 -39.74 -5.33 24.24
N ILE A 845 -39.88 -6.02 25.37
CA ILE A 845 -40.37 -7.39 25.45
C ILE A 845 -41.67 -7.34 26.26
N GLU A 846 -42.79 -7.70 25.63
CA GLU A 846 -44.12 -7.58 26.23
C GLU A 846 -44.26 -8.47 27.47
N ASP A 847 -43.80 -9.72 27.38
CA ASP A 847 -43.85 -10.67 28.48
C ASP A 847 -42.86 -10.30 29.60
N GLU A 848 -43.38 -10.16 30.83
CA GLU A 848 -42.60 -9.70 31.98
C GLU A 848 -41.57 -10.74 32.46
N GLU A 849 -41.88 -12.03 32.37
CA GLU A 849 -40.96 -13.10 32.76
C GLU A 849 -39.78 -13.17 31.78
N ASP A 850 -40.05 -13.13 30.48
CA ASP A 850 -39.04 -13.13 29.43
C ASP A 850 -38.21 -11.84 29.42
N ARG A 851 -38.83 -10.69 29.69
CA ARG A 851 -38.11 -9.41 29.83
C ARG A 851 -37.10 -9.46 30.98
N ASN A 852 -37.52 -9.93 32.16
CA ASN A 852 -36.63 -10.09 33.31
C ASN A 852 -35.52 -11.09 33.03
N ARG A 853 -35.86 -12.22 32.41
CA ARG A 853 -34.93 -13.30 32.07
C ARG A 853 -33.88 -12.89 31.02
N PHE A 854 -34.27 -12.12 30.02
CA PHE A 854 -33.34 -11.55 29.03
C PHE A 854 -32.38 -10.56 29.69
N TYR A 855 -32.92 -9.68 30.54
CA TYR A 855 -32.12 -8.69 31.28
C TYR A 855 -31.10 -9.33 32.23
N ASP A 856 -31.54 -10.28 33.07
CA ASP A 856 -30.69 -10.90 34.09
C ASP A 856 -29.53 -11.70 33.47
N LYS A 857 -29.75 -12.37 32.34
CA LYS A 857 -28.69 -13.10 31.63
C LYS A 857 -27.61 -12.17 31.12
N LEU A 858 -28.00 -11.07 30.48
CA LEU A 858 -27.04 -10.08 29.99
C LEU A 858 -26.31 -9.39 31.15
N ARG A 859 -27.01 -9.12 32.25
CA ARG A 859 -26.42 -8.51 33.44
C ARG A 859 -25.39 -9.42 34.11
N ASN A 860 -25.69 -10.71 34.28
CA ASN A 860 -24.75 -11.69 34.82
C ASN A 860 -23.49 -11.84 33.95
N ILE A 861 -23.59 -11.70 32.62
CA ILE A 861 -22.44 -11.74 31.72
C ILE A 861 -21.57 -10.48 31.83
N ILE A 862 -22.17 -9.32 32.11
CA ILE A 862 -21.43 -8.08 32.39
C ILE A 862 -20.76 -8.17 33.78
N ASP A 863 -21.50 -8.63 34.78
CA ASP A 863 -21.05 -8.67 36.19
C ASP A 863 -20.02 -9.79 36.47
N SER A 864 -19.98 -10.85 35.65
CA SER A 864 -18.98 -11.94 35.75
C SER A 864 -17.62 -11.60 35.14
N ARG A 865 -17.48 -10.42 34.51
CA ARG A 865 -16.19 -9.94 33.99
C ARG A 865 -15.33 -9.46 35.16
N PRO A 866 -14.00 -9.74 35.15
CA PRO A 866 -13.12 -9.20 36.18
C PRO A 866 -13.25 -7.67 36.20
N PRO A 867 -13.35 -7.03 37.39
CA PRO A 867 -13.44 -5.59 37.48
C PRO A 867 -12.22 -4.98 36.81
N LYS A 868 -12.43 -4.26 35.71
CA LYS A 868 -11.38 -3.51 35.05
C LYS A 868 -10.91 -2.43 36.03
N GLU A 869 -9.60 -2.26 36.15
CA GLU A 869 -8.92 -1.34 37.07
C GLU A 869 -9.60 0.05 37.10
N ILE A 870 -10.15 0.43 38.26
CA ILE A 870 -10.69 1.78 38.49
C ILE A 870 -9.51 2.72 38.70
N SER A 871 -9.13 3.48 37.69
CA SER A 871 -7.86 4.22 37.71
C SER A 871 -7.94 5.68 38.15
N ASN A 872 -9.08 6.38 38.21
CA ASN A 872 -9.07 7.82 38.55
C ASN A 872 -10.29 8.29 39.40
N LEU A 873 -10.03 8.89 40.58
CA LEU A 873 -11.05 9.48 41.48
C LEU A 873 -11.11 11.01 41.29
N PHE A 874 -12.31 11.60 41.17
CA PHE A 874 -12.53 13.03 40.90
C PHE A 874 -13.40 13.71 41.95
N LYS A 875 -13.19 15.02 42.16
CA LYS A 875 -14.00 15.87 43.05
C LYS A 875 -14.50 17.13 42.35
N CYS A 876 -15.78 17.43 42.54
CA CYS A 876 -16.41 18.61 41.96
C CYS A 876 -16.12 19.89 42.76
N MET A 877 -15.63 20.94 42.11
CA MET A 877 -15.38 22.22 42.79
C MET A 877 -16.65 23.00 43.13
N LYS A 878 -17.77 22.69 42.47
CA LYS A 878 -19.04 23.40 42.65
C LYS A 878 -19.91 22.84 43.78
N CYS A 879 -19.95 21.51 43.94
CA CYS A 879 -20.78 20.84 44.96
C CYS A 879 -20.01 19.87 45.87
N SER A 880 -18.68 19.77 45.74
CA SER A 880 -17.79 18.91 46.54
C SER A 880 -18.01 17.40 46.44
N THR A 881 -18.89 16.94 45.56
CA THR A 881 -19.13 15.52 45.28
C THR A 881 -17.87 14.83 44.76
N GLN A 882 -17.52 13.68 45.34
CA GLN A 882 -16.48 12.76 44.85
C GLN A 882 -17.10 11.64 44.00
N PHE A 883 -16.47 11.29 42.88
CA PHE A 883 -16.93 10.25 41.97
C PHE A 883 -15.77 9.67 41.14
N GLY A 884 -15.81 8.38 40.80
CA GLY A 884 -14.77 7.72 39.99
C GLY A 884 -15.13 7.68 38.50
N VAL A 885 -14.12 7.65 37.63
CA VAL A 885 -14.28 7.48 36.18
C VAL A 885 -13.31 6.40 35.70
N GLU A 886 -13.81 5.41 34.96
CA GLU A 886 -12.98 4.33 34.39
C GLU A 886 -12.17 4.81 33.18
N ASP A 887 -10.93 4.32 33.04
CA ASP A 887 -10.06 4.65 31.90
C ASP A 887 -10.64 4.10 30.58
N GLN A 888 -11.28 4.99 29.83
CA GLN A 888 -11.64 4.71 28.44
C GLN A 888 -10.35 4.74 27.59
N LYS A 889 -9.82 3.56 27.25
CA LYS A 889 -8.79 3.40 26.22
C LYS A 889 -9.37 3.57 24.82
N THR A 890 -9.97 4.72 24.52
CA THR A 890 -10.24 5.20 23.15
C THR A 890 -10.28 6.73 23.13
N MET A 891 -9.56 7.30 22.17
CA MET A 891 -9.27 8.73 22.07
C MET A 891 -10.49 9.55 21.65
N HIS A 892 -11.18 10.20 22.59
CA HIS A 892 -11.76 11.55 22.45
C HIS A 892 -11.86 12.17 23.86
N ARG A 893 -11.45 13.44 24.03
CA ARG A 893 -11.53 14.19 25.30
C ARG A 893 -13.00 14.28 25.76
N VAL A 894 -13.44 13.37 26.63
CA VAL A 894 -14.69 13.51 27.37
C VAL A 894 -14.50 14.64 28.39
N VAL A 895 -15.34 15.67 28.33
CA VAL A 895 -15.39 16.69 29.39
C VAL A 895 -16.03 16.01 30.60
N ILE A 896 -15.21 15.67 31.60
CA ILE A 896 -15.70 15.03 32.82
C ILE A 896 -16.59 16.04 33.56
N LYS A 897 -17.86 15.70 33.71
CA LYS A 897 -18.83 16.53 34.42
C LYS A 897 -19.23 15.87 35.73
N CYS A 898 -19.46 16.68 36.75
CA CYS A 898 -19.98 16.18 38.01
C CYS A 898 -21.37 15.55 37.80
N PRO A 899 -21.60 14.30 38.22
CA PRO A 899 -22.88 13.63 38.01
C PRO A 899 -24.05 14.25 38.80
N LEU A 900 -23.75 15.08 39.81
CA LEU A 900 -24.77 15.72 40.65
C LEU A 900 -25.17 17.14 40.20
N CYS A 901 -24.28 17.89 39.53
CA CYS A 901 -24.55 19.29 39.18
C CYS A 901 -24.10 19.69 37.76
N GLU A 902 -23.63 18.72 36.99
CA GLU A 902 -23.17 18.83 35.59
C GLU A 902 -22.04 19.84 35.33
N SER A 903 -21.43 20.36 36.39
CA SER A 903 -20.26 21.25 36.32
C SER A 903 -19.07 20.50 35.73
N ASP A 904 -18.38 21.12 34.77
CA ASP A 904 -17.12 20.67 34.17
C ASP A 904 -15.88 21.09 35.01
N LEU A 905 -16.07 21.91 36.05
CA LEU A 905 -15.06 22.23 37.05
C LEU A 905 -14.88 21.07 38.05
N VAL A 906 -14.16 20.04 37.63
CA VAL A 906 -13.80 18.86 38.42
C VAL A 906 -12.28 18.67 38.41
N PHE A 907 -11.69 18.25 39.54
CA PHE A 907 -10.27 17.93 39.62
C PHE A 907 -10.07 16.51 40.14
N GLN A 908 -8.98 15.87 39.70
CA GLN A 908 -8.62 14.52 40.11
C GLN A 908 -7.97 14.57 41.50
N GLU A 909 -8.43 13.72 42.44
CA GLU A 909 -7.77 13.52 43.73
C GLU A 909 -6.78 12.35 43.59
N ASP A 910 -5.49 12.61 43.85
CA ASP A 910 -4.47 11.57 43.88
C ASP A 910 -4.70 10.69 45.13
N GLY A 911 -5.10 9.44 44.92
CA GLY A 911 -5.04 8.41 45.96
C GLY A 911 -3.63 7.81 45.98
N ASN A 912 -2.94 7.92 47.12
CA ASN A 912 -1.62 7.37 47.48
C ASN A 912 -0.90 6.45 46.48
#